data_AF-A0A0D6DUZ0-F1
#
_entry.id   AF-A0A0D6DUZ0-F1
#
_cell.length_a   1.000
_cell.length_b   1.000
_cell.length_c   1.000
_cell.angle_alpha   90.00
_cell.angle_beta   90.00
_cell.angle_gamma   90.00
#
_symmetry.space_group_name_H-M   'P 1'
#
loop_
_entity.id
_entity.type
_entity.pdbx_description
1 polymer ?
#
loop_
_entity_poly.entity_id
_entity_poly.type
_entity_poly.pdbx_seq_one_letter_code
_entity_poly.pdbx_strand_id
1 'polypeptide(L)'
;MFYDCYALTKLDLSNFNTTKVNTISYMFFFCKSLTSLDLSKFNTKTITDMRAVFLACRSLKSLDLSGFDTSKVTTMKDMFDSTPLSSLKLSNKFRFIGSDSQLPVPTALTPGDQLTGKWIKKNRNSFAHSPAGFMREYGKNNMTAGTYVAEIKEDRLWGDAPWSFDADSGTLKVESGRLENTANSPWNRKDDKAIDKKLIKKIIFTGAIQVPNNIKNLFANLKSLTEIVGLGKFDTSSVTDMSGMFAGSSALTSLDLSQLDTSKVKTTVAMFSGAISLTNLNLSKFDTSNLTNMGGMFSGCSSLKSLDLSSFDTSKVTTMQNIFSGTTLSSLTLGDKFKNLGNDAELSAPGKLNEGDNLTGNWIRQDGNSNGYSPNDFMDKYGKELKPGTYVAETEVLKWGDAACSFNADSGVLMVGPGTLSTASYTPWNQKGAKAIDKKLIKKIIFTGETKAPKKSNGLFKKLTKLTEIEGLTNLDTSDVTDMSEMFYDCYALTKLDLSNFNTSNVELIVDMFFYCRNLTTLDLSNFNTQKITHMGGAFQECQKLKKLDISGFDTSNVTTMMSMFKNTSLSSLTLGDNFKFFGSDFKLPKPTALTPGDDLTGSWIRQDGNSKAYNTNDFTEKYGTGDLKSGTYVAETKARN
;
A
#
# COMPACT_ATOMS: atom_id res chain seq x y z
N MET A 1 16.28 -28.74 58.24
CA MET A 1 17.71 -28.49 57.90
C MET A 1 17.98 -27.00 57.84
N PHE A 2 17.25 -26.24 57.01
CA PHE A 2 17.30 -24.78 56.92
C PHE A 2 16.14 -24.14 57.70
N TYR A 3 15.93 -24.62 58.93
CA TYR A 3 14.83 -24.16 59.79
C TYR A 3 15.06 -22.69 60.19
N ASP A 4 14.04 -21.83 60.06
CA ASP A 4 14.06 -20.41 60.43
C ASP A 4 15.20 -19.58 59.79
N CYS A 5 15.68 -19.98 58.62
CA CYS A 5 16.70 -19.23 57.89
C CYS A 5 16.09 -17.98 57.21
N TYR A 6 15.63 -17.01 58.00
CA TYR A 6 14.78 -15.90 57.55
C TYR A 6 15.38 -15.07 56.42
N ALA A 7 16.71 -14.83 56.45
CA ALA A 7 17.42 -14.00 55.48
C ALA A 7 17.94 -14.77 54.25
N LEU A 8 17.75 -16.10 54.20
CA LEU A 8 18.25 -16.93 53.11
C LEU A 8 17.49 -16.63 51.81
N THR A 9 18.14 -16.00 50.83
CA THR A 9 17.51 -15.60 49.55
C THR A 9 17.72 -16.60 48.43
N LYS A 10 18.84 -17.34 48.48
CA LYS A 10 19.26 -18.37 47.52
C LYS A 10 19.94 -19.51 48.27
N LEU A 11 19.87 -20.70 47.69
CA LEU A 11 20.50 -21.90 48.23
C LEU A 11 20.88 -22.82 47.08
N ASP A 12 22.14 -23.26 47.05
CA ASP A 12 22.60 -24.29 46.11
C ASP A 12 22.48 -25.67 46.77
N LEU A 13 21.71 -26.55 46.14
CA LEU A 13 21.45 -27.91 46.58
C LEU A 13 22.02 -28.97 45.62
N SER A 14 22.82 -28.56 44.63
CA SER A 14 23.30 -29.42 43.54
C SER A 14 24.06 -30.66 44.01
N ASN A 15 24.76 -30.57 45.14
CA ASN A 15 25.56 -31.65 45.73
C ASN A 15 24.84 -32.46 46.81
N PHE A 16 23.55 -32.21 47.06
CA PHE A 16 22.79 -32.93 48.09
C PHE A 16 22.43 -34.35 47.62
N ASN A 17 22.91 -35.36 48.34
CA ASN A 17 22.51 -36.75 48.12
C ASN A 17 21.40 -37.16 49.10
N THR A 18 20.16 -37.22 48.61
CA THR A 18 19.00 -37.60 49.44
C THR A 18 18.61 -39.08 49.33
N THR A 19 19.40 -39.93 48.69
CA THR A 19 19.03 -41.33 48.38
C THR A 19 18.76 -42.21 49.60
N LYS A 20 19.34 -41.86 50.76
CA LYS A 20 19.15 -42.56 52.05
C LYS A 20 18.29 -41.78 53.05
N VAL A 21 17.76 -40.62 52.66
CA VAL A 21 16.96 -39.77 53.53
C VAL A 21 15.54 -40.34 53.63
N ASN A 22 15.03 -40.48 54.86
CA ASN A 22 13.68 -40.97 55.15
C ASN A 22 12.70 -39.83 55.52
N THR A 23 13.21 -38.68 55.97
CA THR A 23 12.40 -37.49 56.29
C THR A 23 13.07 -36.21 55.80
N ILE A 24 12.25 -35.29 55.27
CA ILE A 24 12.64 -33.91 54.99
C ILE A 24 11.74 -32.92 55.74
N SER A 25 11.08 -33.36 56.82
CA SER A 25 10.19 -32.50 57.59
C SER A 25 10.90 -31.21 58.00
N TYR A 26 10.19 -30.09 57.90
CA TYR A 26 10.67 -28.77 58.26
C TYR A 26 11.96 -28.33 57.54
N MET A 27 12.26 -28.90 56.36
CA MET A 27 13.55 -28.64 55.71
C MET A 27 13.79 -27.16 55.38
N PHE A 28 12.78 -26.43 54.89
CA PHE A 28 12.84 -24.99 54.59
C PHE A 28 11.82 -24.19 55.39
N PHE A 29 11.45 -24.69 56.57
CA PHE A 29 10.47 -24.07 57.45
C PHE A 29 10.86 -22.63 57.75
N PHE A 30 9.94 -21.68 57.48
CA PHE A 30 10.09 -20.26 57.74
C PHE A 30 11.28 -19.56 57.04
N CYS A 31 11.75 -20.08 55.90
CA CYS A 31 12.69 -19.39 55.00
C CYS A 31 12.02 -18.22 54.24
N LYS A 32 11.65 -17.15 54.95
CA LYS A 32 10.81 -16.05 54.43
C LYS A 32 11.37 -15.36 53.20
N SER A 33 12.69 -15.20 53.08
CA SER A 33 13.34 -14.48 51.98
C SER A 33 13.73 -15.35 50.78
N LEU A 34 13.50 -16.67 50.84
CA LEU A 34 13.94 -17.61 49.81
C LEU A 34 13.11 -17.46 48.54
N THR A 35 13.76 -17.11 47.44
CA THR A 35 13.07 -16.74 46.19
C THR A 35 12.98 -17.89 45.18
N SER A 36 13.91 -18.83 45.23
CA SER A 36 13.97 -20.00 44.35
C SER A 36 14.65 -21.19 45.03
N LEU A 37 14.31 -22.39 44.56
CA LEU A 37 14.90 -23.66 44.96
C LEU A 37 15.01 -24.56 43.73
N ASP A 38 16.20 -25.11 43.49
CA ASP A 38 16.37 -26.23 42.57
C ASP A 38 16.36 -27.54 43.36
N LEU A 39 15.33 -28.35 43.13
CA LEU A 39 15.13 -29.64 43.79
C LEU A 39 15.29 -30.80 42.81
N SER A 40 15.81 -30.56 41.61
CA SER A 40 15.90 -31.56 40.53
C SER A 40 16.75 -32.78 40.89
N LYS A 41 17.70 -32.64 41.84
CA LYS A 41 18.58 -33.72 42.32
C LYS A 41 18.02 -34.52 43.49
N PHE A 42 16.90 -34.11 44.07
CA PHE A 42 16.32 -34.80 45.22
C PHE A 42 15.69 -36.12 44.77
N ASN A 43 16.19 -37.23 45.31
CA ASN A 43 15.50 -38.52 45.27
C ASN A 43 14.57 -38.63 46.49
N THR A 44 13.26 -38.65 46.25
CA THR A 44 12.24 -38.71 47.31
C THR A 44 11.57 -40.07 47.48
N LYS A 45 12.01 -41.10 46.73
CA LYS A 45 11.36 -42.43 46.72
C LYS A 45 11.32 -43.14 48.07
N THR A 46 12.23 -42.78 48.98
CA THR A 46 12.36 -43.36 50.33
C THR A 46 11.73 -42.51 51.41
N ILE A 47 11.30 -41.28 51.08
CA ILE A 47 10.81 -40.31 52.07
C ILE A 47 9.42 -40.70 52.52
N THR A 48 9.23 -40.79 53.84
CA THR A 48 7.93 -41.07 54.47
C THR A 48 7.28 -39.82 55.04
N ASP A 49 8.05 -38.76 55.34
CA ASP A 49 7.56 -37.57 56.03
C ASP A 49 7.99 -36.27 55.32
N MET A 50 7.00 -35.49 54.89
CA MET A 50 7.14 -34.19 54.23
C MET A 50 6.36 -33.08 54.97
N ARG A 51 6.24 -33.18 56.30
CA ARG A 51 5.57 -32.16 57.11
C ARG A 51 6.28 -30.81 57.02
N ALA A 52 5.50 -29.75 56.76
CA ALA A 52 5.91 -28.34 56.80
C ALA A 52 7.22 -28.02 56.04
N VAL A 53 7.49 -28.72 54.93
CA VAL A 53 8.75 -28.58 54.17
C VAL A 53 8.96 -27.15 53.69
N PHE A 54 7.91 -26.50 53.17
CA PHE A 54 7.96 -25.14 52.62
C PHE A 54 7.19 -24.12 53.45
N LEU A 55 6.73 -24.48 54.65
CA LEU A 55 5.85 -23.62 55.44
C LEU A 55 6.45 -22.22 55.65
N ALA A 56 5.65 -21.19 55.41
CA ALA A 56 6.02 -19.77 55.53
C ALA A 56 7.24 -19.33 54.69
N CYS A 57 7.51 -19.98 53.55
CA CYS A 57 8.44 -19.49 52.52
C CYS A 57 7.84 -18.32 51.73
N ARG A 58 7.63 -17.17 52.38
CA ARG A 58 6.83 -16.03 51.86
C ARG A 58 7.33 -15.40 50.55
N SER A 59 8.59 -15.58 50.18
CA SER A 59 9.15 -15.06 48.91
C SER A 59 9.18 -16.09 47.79
N LEU A 60 8.82 -17.34 48.08
CA LEU A 60 8.90 -18.45 47.12
C LEU A 60 7.62 -18.49 46.28
N LYS A 61 7.72 -18.07 45.02
CA LYS A 61 6.57 -17.97 44.10
C LYS A 61 6.40 -19.17 43.17
N SER A 62 7.46 -19.92 42.92
CA SER A 62 7.44 -21.05 42.00
C SER A 62 8.13 -22.26 42.61
N LEU A 63 7.54 -23.43 42.41
CA LEU A 63 8.10 -24.71 42.84
C LEU A 63 8.02 -25.75 41.71
N ASP A 64 9.16 -26.37 41.42
CA ASP A 64 9.24 -27.55 40.55
C ASP A 64 9.44 -28.81 41.40
N LEU A 65 8.37 -29.59 41.53
CA LEU A 65 8.36 -30.89 42.19
C LEU A 65 8.18 -32.03 41.17
N SER A 66 8.51 -31.81 39.90
CA SER A 66 8.37 -32.85 38.86
C SER A 66 9.31 -34.05 39.05
N GLY A 67 10.36 -33.90 39.87
CA GLY A 67 11.23 -35.01 40.29
C GLY A 67 10.67 -35.84 41.46
N PHE A 68 9.62 -35.37 42.15
CA PHE A 68 9.17 -35.98 43.40
C PHE A 68 8.28 -37.20 43.13
N ASP A 69 8.62 -38.29 43.82
CA ASP A 69 7.85 -39.50 43.99
C ASP A 69 7.35 -39.53 45.45
N THR A 70 6.03 -39.52 45.64
CA THR A 70 5.41 -39.44 46.98
C THR A 70 4.74 -40.74 47.39
N SER A 71 5.02 -41.85 46.67
CA SER A 71 4.39 -43.16 46.89
C SER A 71 4.59 -43.74 48.29
N LYS A 72 5.64 -43.35 49.01
CA LYS A 72 5.91 -43.78 50.40
C LYS A 72 5.58 -42.73 51.46
N VAL A 73 5.15 -41.54 51.07
CA VAL A 73 4.88 -40.44 52.00
C VAL A 73 3.60 -40.74 52.77
N THR A 74 3.67 -40.71 54.10
CA THR A 74 2.54 -40.95 55.00
C THR A 74 1.94 -39.65 55.54
N THR A 75 2.67 -38.53 55.47
CA THR A 75 2.18 -37.22 55.89
C THR A 75 2.83 -36.07 55.11
N MET A 76 2.00 -35.10 54.71
CA MET A 76 2.38 -33.83 54.07
C MET A 76 1.84 -32.62 54.84
N LYS A 77 1.51 -32.81 56.12
CA LYS A 77 0.82 -31.79 56.92
C LYS A 77 1.55 -30.44 56.87
N ASP A 78 0.80 -29.39 56.58
CA ASP A 78 1.19 -27.99 56.47
C ASP A 78 2.35 -27.71 55.47
N MET A 79 2.61 -28.63 54.53
CA MET A 79 3.76 -28.58 53.63
C MET A 79 3.88 -27.24 52.87
N PHE A 80 2.76 -26.67 52.43
CA PHE A 80 2.71 -25.43 51.65
C PHE A 80 2.10 -24.24 52.40
N ASP A 81 1.80 -24.40 53.69
CA ASP A 81 1.08 -23.36 54.45
C ASP A 81 1.85 -22.02 54.40
N SER A 82 1.11 -20.93 54.24
CA SER A 82 1.65 -19.57 54.17
C SER A 82 2.75 -19.36 53.10
N THR A 83 2.70 -20.11 51.99
CA THR A 83 3.64 -20.01 50.86
C THR A 83 2.90 -19.53 49.59
N PRO A 84 3.13 -18.30 49.10
CA PRO A 84 2.29 -17.69 48.05
C PRO A 84 2.71 -18.15 46.63
N LEU A 85 2.46 -19.41 46.29
CA LEU A 85 2.81 -19.97 44.98
C LEU A 85 1.96 -19.38 43.85
N SER A 86 2.60 -18.92 42.78
CA SER A 86 1.99 -18.58 41.48
C SER A 86 2.17 -19.67 40.43
N SER A 87 3.15 -20.56 40.63
CA SER A 87 3.37 -21.72 39.76
C SER A 87 3.80 -22.96 40.53
N LEU A 88 3.22 -24.10 40.17
CA LEU A 88 3.56 -25.40 40.73
C LEU A 88 3.67 -26.43 39.60
N LYS A 89 4.82 -27.08 39.48
CA LYS A 89 5.06 -28.12 38.47
C LYS A 89 5.16 -29.48 39.15
N LEU A 90 4.37 -30.43 38.67
CA LEU A 90 4.17 -31.74 39.31
C LEU A 90 4.34 -32.89 38.30
N SER A 91 4.62 -34.08 38.83
CA SER A 91 4.85 -35.31 38.06
C SER A 91 3.68 -36.29 38.17
N ASN A 92 3.67 -37.32 37.33
CA ASN A 92 2.70 -38.41 37.43
C ASN A 92 2.94 -39.30 38.68
N LYS A 93 4.09 -39.19 39.35
CA LYS A 93 4.43 -39.91 40.59
C LYS A 93 4.15 -39.11 41.86
N PHE A 94 3.71 -37.87 41.73
CA PHE A 94 3.30 -37.03 42.84
C PHE A 94 1.83 -37.26 43.16
N ARG A 95 1.48 -37.39 44.43
CA ARG A 95 0.13 -37.42 44.99
C ARG A 95 0.14 -36.66 46.31
N PHE A 96 -0.88 -35.83 46.53
CA PHE A 96 -1.10 -35.19 47.83
C PHE A 96 -1.59 -36.24 48.84
N ILE A 97 -1.10 -36.15 50.07
CA ILE A 97 -1.47 -37.04 51.17
C ILE A 97 -2.26 -36.23 52.19
N GLY A 98 -3.58 -36.49 52.27
CA GLY A 98 -4.51 -35.73 53.11
C GLY A 98 -4.85 -34.34 52.56
N SER A 99 -5.87 -33.71 53.13
CA SER A 99 -6.25 -32.32 52.82
C SER A 99 -5.48 -31.28 53.65
N ASP A 100 -4.71 -31.74 54.65
CA ASP A 100 -3.93 -30.95 55.57
C ASP A 100 -2.57 -30.53 55.01
N SER A 101 -2.29 -30.76 53.72
CA SER A 101 -1.07 -30.24 53.06
C SER A 101 -1.07 -28.72 52.86
N GLN A 102 -2.23 -28.08 53.04
CA GLN A 102 -2.43 -26.62 52.96
C GLN A 102 -1.93 -26.00 51.65
N LEU A 103 -2.27 -26.59 50.50
CA LEU A 103 -1.98 -25.97 49.21
C LEU A 103 -2.63 -24.57 49.16
N PRO A 104 -1.87 -23.50 48.84
CA PRO A 104 -2.38 -22.13 48.87
C PRO A 104 -3.38 -21.88 47.73
N VAL A 105 -4.21 -20.85 47.91
CA VAL A 105 -4.86 -20.17 46.78
C VAL A 105 -3.75 -19.64 45.87
N PRO A 106 -3.74 -19.97 44.57
CA PRO A 106 -2.66 -19.56 43.69
C PRO A 106 -2.62 -18.04 43.56
N THR A 107 -1.42 -17.49 43.59
CA THR A 107 -1.18 -16.06 43.34
C THR A 107 -0.96 -15.79 41.85
N ALA A 108 -1.05 -14.52 41.46
CA ALA A 108 -0.98 -14.14 40.05
C ALA A 108 0.41 -14.40 39.47
N LEU A 109 0.46 -14.93 38.25
CA LEU A 109 1.72 -15.08 37.52
C LEU A 109 2.21 -13.71 37.02
N THR A 110 1.27 -12.86 36.60
CA THR A 110 1.50 -11.47 36.19
C THR A 110 0.84 -10.52 37.18
N PRO A 111 1.53 -9.49 37.71
CA PRO A 111 0.89 -8.49 38.56
C PRO A 111 -0.32 -7.84 37.85
N GLY A 112 -1.48 -7.84 38.51
CA GLY A 112 -2.71 -7.24 37.99
C GLY A 112 -3.78 -8.23 37.50
N ASP A 113 -3.45 -9.52 37.35
CA ASP A 113 -4.43 -10.53 36.94
C ASP A 113 -5.58 -10.64 37.97
N GLN A 114 -6.83 -10.63 37.50
CA GLN A 114 -7.99 -10.99 38.34
C GLN A 114 -8.13 -12.51 38.40
N LEU A 115 -8.01 -13.09 39.59
CA LEU A 115 -7.98 -14.54 39.77
C LEU A 115 -9.33 -15.07 40.28
N THR A 116 -9.68 -16.29 39.88
CA THR A 116 -10.84 -17.01 40.43
C THR A 116 -10.53 -17.71 41.76
N GLY A 117 -9.26 -17.73 42.17
CA GLY A 117 -8.77 -18.47 43.34
C GLY A 117 -8.58 -19.97 43.11
N LYS A 118 -8.63 -20.44 41.85
CA LYS A 118 -8.46 -21.85 41.48
C LYS A 118 -7.15 -22.11 40.74
N TRP A 119 -6.63 -23.33 40.82
CA TRP A 119 -5.49 -23.83 40.06
C TRP A 119 -5.97 -24.44 38.73
N ILE A 120 -5.31 -24.10 37.62
CA ILE A 120 -5.54 -24.67 36.28
C ILE A 120 -4.21 -25.05 35.63
N LYS A 121 -4.21 -26.06 34.75
CA LYS A 121 -3.01 -26.42 33.97
C LYS A 121 -2.66 -25.26 33.02
N LYS A 122 -1.38 -24.93 32.87
CA LYS A 122 -0.90 -23.76 32.12
C LYS A 122 -1.37 -23.73 30.65
N ASN A 123 -1.58 -24.90 30.04
CA ASN A 123 -2.10 -25.06 28.68
C ASN A 123 -3.65 -25.15 28.61
N ARG A 124 -4.33 -24.94 29.74
CA ARG A 124 -5.80 -24.88 29.91
C ARG A 124 -6.60 -26.10 29.41
N ASN A 125 -5.98 -27.27 29.30
CA ASN A 125 -6.68 -28.51 28.92
C ASN A 125 -7.25 -29.31 30.13
N SER A 126 -7.44 -28.65 31.29
CA SER A 126 -8.04 -29.22 32.49
C SER A 126 -9.07 -28.26 33.08
N PHE A 127 -10.02 -28.78 33.87
CA PHE A 127 -10.87 -27.92 34.70
C PHE A 127 -10.03 -27.22 35.77
N ALA A 128 -10.50 -26.06 36.23
CA ALA A 128 -9.90 -25.34 37.34
C ALA A 128 -10.46 -25.84 38.68
N HIS A 129 -9.58 -26.03 39.66
CA HIS A 129 -9.94 -26.57 40.97
C HIS A 129 -9.54 -25.62 42.09
N SER A 130 -10.39 -25.46 43.11
CA SER A 130 -9.97 -24.83 44.38
C SER A 130 -8.78 -25.60 44.96
N PRO A 131 -7.96 -25.04 45.86
CA PRO A 131 -6.80 -25.75 46.38
C PRO A 131 -7.13 -27.11 47.00
N ALA A 132 -8.22 -27.20 47.78
CA ALA A 132 -8.71 -28.46 48.32
C ALA A 132 -9.18 -29.44 47.23
N GLY A 133 -9.87 -28.94 46.19
CA GLY A 133 -10.27 -29.75 45.05
C GLY A 133 -9.07 -30.25 44.26
N PHE A 134 -8.06 -29.40 44.06
CA PHE A 134 -6.84 -29.71 43.34
C PHE A 134 -6.10 -30.87 44.01
N MET A 135 -5.91 -30.80 45.32
CA MET A 135 -5.24 -31.86 46.08
C MET A 135 -5.98 -33.21 45.98
N ARG A 136 -7.32 -33.19 45.95
CA ARG A 136 -8.16 -34.41 45.88
C ARG A 136 -8.18 -35.04 44.49
N GLU A 137 -8.16 -34.23 43.45
CA GLU A 137 -8.32 -34.67 42.05
C GLU A 137 -6.97 -34.88 41.34
N TYR A 138 -5.87 -34.28 41.81
CA TYR A 138 -4.57 -34.42 41.16
C TYR A 138 -4.10 -35.88 41.09
N GLY A 139 -3.73 -36.32 39.88
CA GLY A 139 -3.37 -37.71 39.61
C GLY A 139 -4.54 -38.62 39.26
N LYS A 140 -5.75 -38.06 39.09
CA LYS A 140 -6.95 -38.71 38.52
C LYS A 140 -7.36 -37.99 37.22
N ASN A 141 -8.07 -38.70 36.35
CA ASN A 141 -8.67 -38.16 35.12
C ASN A 141 -7.69 -37.30 34.28
N ASN A 142 -8.08 -36.07 33.93
CA ASN A 142 -7.29 -35.13 33.12
C ASN A 142 -6.26 -34.30 33.92
N MET A 143 -6.16 -34.48 35.25
CA MET A 143 -5.17 -33.79 36.09
C MET A 143 -3.85 -34.58 36.17
N THR A 144 -3.10 -34.53 35.08
CA THR A 144 -1.81 -35.23 34.88
C THR A 144 -0.61 -34.29 34.93
N ALA A 145 0.60 -34.84 34.95
CA ALA A 145 1.87 -34.11 35.01
C ALA A 145 1.90 -32.83 34.14
N GLY A 146 2.50 -31.77 34.69
CA GLY A 146 2.63 -30.49 34.02
C GLY A 146 2.76 -29.32 35.00
N THR A 147 2.74 -28.11 34.45
CA THR A 147 2.77 -26.87 35.20
C THR A 147 1.36 -26.34 35.42
N TYR A 148 1.05 -25.98 36.66
CA TYR A 148 -0.20 -25.39 37.08
C TYR A 148 0.02 -23.96 37.54
N VAL A 149 -0.97 -23.11 37.26
CA VAL A 149 -0.98 -21.66 37.52
C VAL A 149 -2.37 -21.23 38.01
N ALA A 150 -2.51 -19.97 38.44
CA ALA A 150 -3.81 -19.41 38.78
C ALA A 150 -4.75 -19.37 37.55
N GLU A 151 -6.01 -19.78 37.73
CA GLU A 151 -7.08 -19.49 36.78
C GLU A 151 -7.42 -18.00 36.84
N ILE A 152 -7.29 -17.34 35.70
CA ILE A 152 -7.71 -15.95 35.54
C ILE A 152 -9.19 -15.88 35.20
N LYS A 153 -9.87 -14.90 35.79
CA LYS A 153 -11.28 -14.57 35.56
C LYS A 153 -11.36 -13.79 34.25
N GLU A 154 -11.49 -14.46 33.10
CA GLU A 154 -11.52 -13.79 31.80
C GLU A 154 -12.92 -13.64 31.22
N ASP A 155 -13.34 -12.39 31.15
CA ASP A 155 -14.63 -11.92 30.65
C ASP A 155 -14.66 -11.71 29.11
N ARG A 156 -13.52 -11.92 28.42
CA ARG A 156 -13.32 -11.63 26.98
C ARG A 156 -13.14 -12.91 26.17
N LEU A 157 -14.25 -13.62 26.02
CA LEU A 157 -14.36 -14.80 25.16
C LEU A 157 -15.21 -14.49 23.92
N TRP A 158 -14.89 -15.13 22.81
CA TRP A 158 -15.75 -15.25 21.64
C TRP A 158 -16.10 -16.72 21.47
N GLY A 159 -17.26 -17.12 21.98
CA GLY A 159 -17.52 -18.51 22.31
C GLY A 159 -16.61 -18.95 23.45
N ASP A 160 -15.75 -19.94 23.23
CA ASP A 160 -14.74 -20.34 24.21
C ASP A 160 -13.32 -19.81 23.87
N ALA A 161 -13.16 -19.11 22.74
CA ALA A 161 -11.89 -18.57 22.30
C ALA A 161 -11.55 -17.25 23.05
N PRO A 162 -10.45 -17.21 23.83
CA PRO A 162 -9.98 -15.97 24.44
C PRO A 162 -9.55 -14.95 23.40
N TRP A 163 -9.81 -13.67 23.66
CA TRP A 163 -9.32 -12.59 22.81
C TRP A 163 -8.80 -11.40 23.61
N SER A 164 -7.84 -10.69 23.01
CA SER A 164 -7.26 -9.45 23.53
C SER A 164 -7.18 -8.40 22.43
N PHE A 165 -7.32 -7.13 22.80
CA PHE A 165 -7.28 -6.01 21.87
C PHE A 165 -6.29 -4.96 22.36
N ASP A 166 -5.34 -4.62 21.49
CA ASP A 166 -4.42 -3.52 21.67
C ASP A 166 -4.96 -2.30 20.91
N ALA A 167 -5.40 -1.29 21.65
CA ALA A 167 -6.02 -0.09 21.10
C ALA A 167 -5.00 0.84 20.39
N ASP A 168 -3.72 0.78 20.78
CA ASP A 168 -2.68 1.64 20.20
C ASP A 168 -2.34 1.16 18.78
N SER A 169 -2.13 -0.15 18.63
CA SER A 169 -1.90 -0.76 17.31
C SER A 169 -3.18 -1.03 16.52
N GLY A 170 -4.33 -1.12 17.19
CA GLY A 170 -5.59 -1.58 16.59
C GLY A 170 -5.60 -3.09 16.29
N THR A 171 -4.81 -3.87 17.02
CA THR A 171 -4.63 -5.31 16.79
C THR A 171 -5.51 -6.12 17.72
N LEU A 172 -6.38 -6.95 17.14
CA LEU A 172 -7.17 -7.96 17.84
C LEU A 172 -6.51 -9.33 17.70
N LYS A 173 -6.17 -9.96 18.82
CA LYS A 173 -5.63 -11.31 18.86
C LYS A 173 -6.69 -12.27 19.41
N VAL A 174 -6.94 -13.35 18.69
CA VAL A 174 -7.85 -14.44 19.08
C VAL A 174 -7.05 -15.72 19.22
N GLU A 175 -7.21 -16.41 20.34
CA GLU A 175 -6.55 -17.69 20.63
C GLU A 175 -7.39 -18.87 20.14
N SER A 176 -6.93 -20.11 20.37
CA SER A 176 -7.66 -21.30 19.94
C SER A 176 -9.02 -21.40 20.64
N GLY A 177 -10.03 -21.86 19.90
CA GLY A 177 -11.35 -22.14 20.47
C GLY A 177 -12.44 -22.30 19.42
N ARG A 178 -13.65 -22.57 19.89
CA ARG A 178 -14.90 -22.56 19.16
C ARG A 178 -15.53 -21.17 19.23
N LEU A 179 -15.70 -20.56 18.06
CA LEU A 179 -16.39 -19.30 17.93
C LEU A 179 -17.90 -19.49 18.05
N GLU A 180 -18.54 -18.52 18.69
CA GLU A 180 -19.99 -18.36 18.62
C GLU A 180 -20.41 -17.59 17.35
N ASN A 181 -21.72 -17.42 17.17
CA ASN A 181 -22.29 -16.70 16.04
C ASN A 181 -21.70 -15.27 15.88
N THR A 182 -21.83 -14.71 14.69
CA THR A 182 -21.29 -13.39 14.34
C THR A 182 -21.76 -12.26 15.26
N ALA A 183 -22.94 -12.37 15.88
CA ALA A 183 -23.47 -11.36 16.80
C ALA A 183 -22.68 -11.28 18.12
N ASN A 184 -21.96 -12.35 18.49
CA ASN A 184 -21.15 -12.42 19.71
C ASN A 184 -19.65 -12.18 19.45
N SER A 185 -19.28 -11.82 18.21
CA SER A 185 -17.90 -11.42 17.90
C SER A 185 -17.46 -10.20 18.71
N PRO A 186 -16.14 -10.00 18.93
CA PRO A 186 -15.60 -8.88 19.71
C PRO A 186 -16.11 -7.48 19.29
N TRP A 187 -16.58 -7.32 18.04
CA TRP A 187 -17.03 -6.05 17.45
C TRP A 187 -18.54 -5.96 17.15
N ASN A 188 -19.32 -7.02 17.40
CA ASN A 188 -20.78 -7.00 17.25
C ASN A 188 -21.53 -7.26 18.56
N ARG A 189 -20.83 -7.75 19.59
CA ARG A 189 -21.38 -7.92 20.93
C ARG A 189 -21.91 -6.60 21.49
N LYS A 190 -22.88 -6.70 22.40
CA LYS A 190 -23.61 -5.55 22.97
C LYS A 190 -23.24 -5.22 24.42
N ASP A 191 -22.28 -5.95 24.98
CA ASP A 191 -21.77 -5.70 26.32
C ASP A 191 -20.70 -4.59 26.30
N ASP A 192 -20.23 -4.22 27.48
CA ASP A 192 -19.17 -3.22 27.72
C ASP A 192 -17.79 -3.60 27.14
N LYS A 193 -17.67 -4.79 26.55
CA LYS A 193 -16.44 -5.31 25.94
C LYS A 193 -16.43 -5.18 24.42
N ALA A 194 -17.50 -4.64 23.82
CA ALA A 194 -17.56 -4.39 22.39
C ALA A 194 -16.41 -3.46 21.94
N ILE A 195 -15.66 -3.90 20.93
CA ILE A 195 -14.63 -3.09 20.28
C ILE A 195 -15.28 -2.25 19.18
N ASP A 196 -15.01 -0.94 19.15
CA ASP A 196 -15.40 -0.11 18.01
C ASP A 196 -14.72 -0.62 16.73
N LYS A 197 -15.53 -1.00 15.75
CA LYS A 197 -15.10 -1.48 14.42
C LYS A 197 -14.07 -0.58 13.75
N LYS A 198 -14.11 0.73 14.01
CA LYS A 198 -13.17 1.71 13.45
C LYS A 198 -11.75 1.56 13.98
N LEU A 199 -11.58 0.93 15.15
CA LEU A 199 -10.28 0.75 15.78
C LEU A 199 -9.58 -0.55 15.35
N ILE A 200 -10.30 -1.50 14.75
CA ILE A 200 -9.73 -2.79 14.35
C ILE A 200 -9.02 -2.63 13.01
N LYS A 201 -7.69 -2.66 13.06
CA LYS A 201 -6.80 -2.59 11.88
C LYS A 201 -6.25 -3.95 11.48
N LYS A 202 -6.02 -4.84 12.45
CA LYS A 202 -5.44 -6.17 12.23
C LYS A 202 -6.12 -7.21 13.11
N ILE A 203 -6.39 -8.40 12.57
CA ILE A 203 -6.88 -9.55 13.34
C ILE A 203 -5.87 -10.70 13.23
N ILE A 204 -5.53 -11.34 14.34
CA ILE A 204 -4.56 -12.43 14.40
C ILE A 204 -5.18 -13.64 15.12
N PHE A 205 -5.35 -14.75 14.40
CA PHE A 205 -5.73 -16.05 14.97
C PHE A 205 -4.48 -16.87 15.24
N THR A 206 -4.24 -17.22 16.51
CA THR A 206 -2.98 -17.85 16.95
C THR A 206 -3.04 -19.35 17.17
N GLY A 207 -4.24 -19.93 17.23
CA GLY A 207 -4.47 -21.36 17.40
C GLY A 207 -5.61 -21.87 16.53
N ALA A 208 -5.95 -23.15 16.64
CA ALA A 208 -7.03 -23.76 15.88
C ALA A 208 -8.41 -23.15 16.24
N ILE A 209 -9.21 -22.86 15.22
CA ILE A 209 -10.50 -22.19 15.35
C ILE A 209 -11.61 -23.08 14.78
N GLN A 210 -12.58 -23.47 15.62
CA GLN A 210 -13.82 -24.09 15.15
C GLN A 210 -14.86 -23.01 14.90
N VAL A 211 -15.39 -22.91 13.68
CA VAL A 211 -16.43 -21.93 13.34
C VAL A 211 -17.82 -22.56 13.28
N PRO A 212 -18.90 -21.80 13.53
CA PRO A 212 -20.25 -22.28 13.31
C PRO A 212 -20.52 -22.54 11.82
N ASN A 213 -21.55 -23.32 11.51
CA ASN A 213 -21.95 -23.62 10.12
C ASN A 213 -22.41 -22.37 9.32
N ASN A 214 -22.73 -21.28 10.01
CA ASN A 214 -23.07 -19.99 9.43
C ASN A 214 -22.10 -18.93 9.95
N ILE A 215 -21.26 -18.41 9.05
CA ILE A 215 -20.31 -17.33 9.33
C ILE A 215 -20.65 -16.07 8.53
N LYS A 216 -21.95 -15.86 8.28
CA LYS A 216 -22.46 -14.68 7.60
C LYS A 216 -21.98 -13.41 8.31
N ASN A 217 -21.51 -12.44 7.51
CA ASN A 217 -21.06 -11.13 7.94
C ASN A 217 -19.90 -11.13 8.96
N LEU A 218 -19.11 -12.21 9.06
CA LEU A 218 -18.12 -12.39 10.12
C LEU A 218 -17.23 -11.15 10.30
N PHE A 219 -16.57 -10.72 9.23
CA PHE A 219 -15.69 -9.56 9.19
C PHE A 219 -16.31 -8.36 8.46
N ALA A 220 -17.64 -8.26 8.43
CA ALA A 220 -18.33 -7.21 7.70
C ALA A 220 -18.20 -5.82 8.36
N ASN A 221 -18.00 -4.80 7.53
CA ASN A 221 -17.90 -3.38 7.86
C ASN A 221 -16.75 -3.02 8.81
N LEU A 222 -15.69 -3.82 8.82
CA LEU A 222 -14.43 -3.48 9.50
C LEU A 222 -13.62 -2.55 8.59
N LYS A 223 -14.07 -1.30 8.46
CA LYS A 223 -13.55 -0.34 7.46
C LYS A 223 -12.07 0.01 7.59
N SER A 224 -11.49 -0.19 8.77
CA SER A 224 -10.07 0.06 9.06
C SER A 224 -9.20 -1.20 8.96
N LEU A 225 -9.80 -2.38 8.76
CA LEU A 225 -9.10 -3.66 8.73
C LEU A 225 -8.25 -3.77 7.45
N THR A 226 -6.95 -3.90 7.62
CA THR A 226 -5.99 -4.05 6.52
C THR A 226 -5.44 -5.47 6.40
N GLU A 227 -5.49 -6.26 7.46
CA GLU A 227 -4.85 -7.58 7.50
C GLU A 227 -5.57 -8.57 8.44
N ILE A 228 -5.73 -9.82 7.98
CA ILE A 228 -6.16 -10.95 8.82
C ILE A 228 -5.10 -12.05 8.72
N VAL A 229 -4.50 -12.40 9.85
CA VAL A 229 -3.50 -13.47 9.95
C VAL A 229 -4.15 -14.70 10.56
N GLY A 230 -3.92 -15.86 9.95
CA GLY A 230 -4.38 -17.14 10.50
C GLY A 230 -5.77 -17.59 10.05
N LEU A 231 -6.30 -17.10 8.93
CA LEU A 231 -7.55 -17.63 8.34
C LEU A 231 -7.49 -19.13 8.08
N GLY A 232 -6.33 -19.67 7.70
CA GLY A 232 -6.13 -21.13 7.55
C GLY A 232 -6.12 -21.93 8.86
N LYS A 233 -6.36 -21.29 10.01
CA LYS A 233 -6.63 -21.99 11.29
C LYS A 233 -8.10 -22.33 11.48
N PHE A 234 -8.97 -21.88 10.57
CA PHE A 234 -10.39 -22.12 10.63
C PHE A 234 -10.71 -23.52 10.11
N ASP A 235 -11.46 -24.29 10.89
CA ASP A 235 -12.14 -25.48 10.40
C ASP A 235 -13.46 -25.07 9.73
N THR A 236 -13.44 -24.88 8.41
CA THR A 236 -14.64 -24.50 7.63
C THR A 236 -15.35 -25.69 6.98
N SER A 237 -14.97 -26.94 7.28
CA SER A 237 -15.50 -28.13 6.58
C SER A 237 -16.98 -28.42 6.86
N SER A 238 -17.61 -27.65 7.74
CA SER A 238 -19.03 -27.72 8.09
C SER A 238 -19.83 -26.47 7.67
N VAL A 239 -19.17 -25.44 7.12
CA VAL A 239 -19.79 -24.16 6.80
C VAL A 239 -20.69 -24.28 5.57
N THR A 240 -21.90 -23.73 5.68
CA THR A 240 -22.90 -23.69 4.61
C THR A 240 -23.21 -22.27 4.12
N ASP A 241 -22.90 -21.24 4.90
CA ASP A 241 -23.20 -19.83 4.59
C ASP A 241 -21.99 -18.94 4.91
N MET A 242 -21.41 -18.33 3.86
CA MET A 242 -20.31 -17.35 3.93
C MET A 242 -20.75 -15.96 3.43
N SER A 243 -22.06 -15.69 3.41
CA SER A 243 -22.60 -14.43 2.86
C SER A 243 -22.02 -13.22 3.59
N GLY A 244 -21.58 -12.20 2.86
CA GLY A 244 -21.09 -10.94 3.40
C GLY A 244 -19.86 -11.06 4.30
N MET A 245 -19.12 -12.17 4.29
CA MET A 245 -18.02 -12.43 5.24
C MET A 245 -17.02 -11.27 5.33
N PHE A 246 -16.72 -10.58 4.22
CA PHE A 246 -15.82 -9.43 4.16
C PHE A 246 -16.51 -8.15 3.63
N ALA A 247 -17.85 -8.11 3.61
CA ALA A 247 -18.60 -7.00 3.03
C ALA A 247 -18.30 -5.67 3.74
N GLY A 248 -17.96 -4.63 2.99
CA GLY A 248 -17.70 -3.28 3.48
C GLY A 248 -16.37 -3.10 4.21
N SER A 249 -15.48 -4.11 4.19
CA SER A 249 -14.13 -4.02 4.74
C SER A 249 -13.20 -3.31 3.76
N SER A 250 -13.44 -1.99 3.63
CA SER A 250 -12.93 -1.13 2.57
C SER A 250 -11.41 -0.93 2.55
N ALA A 251 -10.69 -1.27 3.62
CA ALA A 251 -9.24 -1.11 3.71
C ALA A 251 -8.44 -2.41 3.44
N LEU A 252 -9.11 -3.56 3.27
CA LEU A 252 -8.46 -4.82 2.93
C LEU A 252 -7.91 -4.77 1.51
N THR A 253 -6.62 -5.05 1.35
CA THR A 253 -5.94 -5.05 0.02
C THR A 253 -5.74 -6.44 -0.54
N SER A 254 -5.61 -7.46 0.32
CA SER A 254 -5.45 -8.86 -0.05
C SER A 254 -5.99 -9.80 1.04
N LEU A 255 -6.29 -11.03 0.66
CA LEU A 255 -6.75 -12.10 1.55
C LEU A 255 -6.12 -13.43 1.12
N ASP A 256 -5.60 -14.19 2.10
CA ASP A 256 -5.26 -15.60 1.88
C ASP A 256 -6.46 -16.48 2.25
N LEU A 257 -7.10 -17.04 1.23
CA LEU A 257 -8.26 -17.92 1.34
C LEU A 257 -7.93 -19.38 1.01
N SER A 258 -6.65 -19.71 0.79
CA SER A 258 -6.21 -20.98 0.19
C SER A 258 -6.53 -22.23 1.02
N GLN A 259 -6.79 -22.05 2.31
CA GLN A 259 -7.05 -23.12 3.28
C GLN A 259 -8.52 -23.25 3.67
N LEU A 260 -9.41 -22.41 3.12
CA LEU A 260 -10.84 -22.52 3.41
C LEU A 260 -11.44 -23.67 2.60
N ASP A 261 -12.02 -24.64 3.27
CA ASP A 261 -12.89 -25.65 2.66
C ASP A 261 -14.26 -25.02 2.38
N THR A 262 -14.61 -24.87 1.09
CA THR A 262 -15.90 -24.35 0.63
C THR A 262 -16.83 -25.42 0.07
N SER A 263 -16.46 -26.71 0.14
CA SER A 263 -17.16 -27.81 -0.52
C SER A 263 -18.62 -27.98 -0.10
N LYS A 264 -19.00 -27.51 1.10
CA LYS A 264 -20.38 -27.53 1.62
C LYS A 264 -21.09 -26.19 1.61
N VAL A 265 -20.41 -25.12 1.17
CA VAL A 265 -21.00 -23.78 1.13
C VAL A 265 -22.10 -23.74 0.09
N LYS A 266 -23.24 -23.16 0.44
CA LYS A 266 -24.41 -22.98 -0.44
C LYS A 266 -24.58 -21.54 -0.90
N THR A 267 -24.08 -20.57 -0.14
CA THR A 267 -24.25 -19.14 -0.45
C THR A 267 -23.01 -18.31 -0.10
N THR A 268 -22.62 -17.45 -1.03
CA THR A 268 -21.53 -16.46 -0.92
C THR A 268 -22.03 -15.04 -1.22
N VAL A 269 -23.33 -14.80 -1.05
CA VAL A 269 -23.97 -13.50 -1.35
C VAL A 269 -23.18 -12.36 -0.74
N ALA A 270 -22.80 -11.38 -1.54
CA ALA A 270 -22.08 -10.18 -1.13
C ALA A 270 -20.76 -10.42 -0.37
N MET A 271 -20.12 -11.60 -0.50
CA MET A 271 -18.95 -11.99 0.31
C MET A 271 -17.84 -10.94 0.36
N PHE A 272 -17.53 -10.28 -0.76
CA PHE A 272 -16.53 -9.21 -0.86
C PHE A 272 -17.14 -7.84 -1.18
N SER A 273 -18.47 -7.69 -1.07
CA SER A 273 -19.15 -6.48 -1.51
C SER A 273 -18.60 -5.23 -0.81
N GLY A 274 -18.18 -4.22 -1.55
CA GLY A 274 -17.66 -2.96 -1.00
C GLY A 274 -16.26 -3.05 -0.41
N ALA A 275 -15.50 -4.12 -0.68
CA ALA A 275 -14.07 -4.20 -0.40
C ALA A 275 -13.26 -3.38 -1.43
N ILE A 276 -13.46 -2.07 -1.43
CA ILE A 276 -13.01 -1.15 -2.49
C ILE A 276 -11.49 -1.13 -2.72
N SER A 277 -10.68 -1.49 -1.72
CA SER A 277 -9.21 -1.52 -1.81
C SER A 277 -8.63 -2.89 -2.17
N LEU A 278 -9.46 -3.92 -2.36
CA LEU A 278 -9.00 -5.27 -2.68
C LEU A 278 -8.42 -5.29 -4.09
N THR A 279 -7.11 -5.55 -4.23
CA THR A 279 -6.41 -5.54 -5.53
C THR A 279 -6.14 -6.94 -6.07
N ASN A 280 -6.10 -7.94 -5.20
CA ASN A 280 -5.85 -9.34 -5.56
C ASN A 280 -6.75 -10.28 -4.76
N LEU A 281 -7.30 -11.29 -5.43
CA LEU A 281 -8.16 -12.30 -4.83
C LEU A 281 -7.94 -13.64 -5.54
N ASN A 282 -7.35 -14.61 -4.83
CA ASN A 282 -7.14 -15.96 -5.34
C ASN A 282 -8.31 -16.87 -4.91
N LEU A 283 -9.10 -17.32 -5.87
CA LEU A 283 -10.27 -18.19 -5.66
C LEU A 283 -10.08 -19.60 -6.23
N SER A 284 -8.87 -19.95 -6.68
CA SER A 284 -8.59 -21.24 -7.35
C SER A 284 -8.90 -22.48 -6.51
N LYS A 285 -9.01 -22.34 -5.19
CA LYS A 285 -9.34 -23.43 -4.25
C LYS A 285 -10.80 -23.45 -3.81
N PHE A 286 -11.61 -22.50 -4.26
CA PHE A 286 -13.04 -22.51 -3.98
C PHE A 286 -13.70 -23.63 -4.80
N ASP A 287 -14.27 -24.60 -4.10
CA ASP A 287 -15.28 -25.50 -4.66
C ASP A 287 -16.63 -24.77 -4.64
N THR A 288 -17.14 -24.45 -5.83
CA THR A 288 -18.44 -23.79 -6.00
C THR A 288 -19.54 -24.74 -6.47
N SER A 289 -19.27 -26.04 -6.59
CA SER A 289 -20.20 -27.04 -7.14
C SER A 289 -21.49 -27.24 -6.33
N ASN A 290 -21.54 -26.68 -5.11
CA ASN A 290 -22.71 -26.67 -4.24
C ASN A 290 -23.32 -25.28 -4.01
N LEU A 291 -22.78 -24.22 -4.61
CA LEU A 291 -23.36 -22.88 -4.50
C LEU A 291 -24.70 -22.82 -5.24
N THR A 292 -25.71 -22.28 -4.56
CA THR A 292 -27.01 -21.95 -5.13
C THR A 292 -27.19 -20.45 -5.34
N ASN A 293 -26.45 -19.61 -4.59
CA ASN A 293 -26.55 -18.15 -4.70
C ASN A 293 -25.17 -17.48 -4.51
N MET A 294 -24.78 -16.66 -5.48
CA MET A 294 -23.53 -15.87 -5.47
C MET A 294 -23.74 -14.40 -5.84
N GLY A 295 -24.97 -13.89 -5.65
CA GLY A 295 -25.33 -12.51 -5.97
C GLY A 295 -24.46 -11.49 -5.24
N GLY A 296 -24.01 -10.46 -5.96
CA GLY A 296 -23.23 -9.36 -5.43
C GLY A 296 -21.84 -9.73 -4.88
N MET A 297 -21.33 -10.94 -5.15
CA MET A 297 -20.11 -11.46 -4.51
C MET A 297 -18.91 -10.49 -4.60
N PHE A 298 -18.76 -9.79 -5.73
CA PHE A 298 -17.69 -8.81 -5.97
C PHE A 298 -18.20 -7.37 -6.13
N SER A 299 -19.47 -7.11 -5.78
CA SER A 299 -20.09 -5.80 -6.00
C SER A 299 -19.31 -4.68 -5.32
N GLY A 300 -18.92 -3.64 -6.05
CA GLY A 300 -18.16 -2.50 -5.55
C GLY A 300 -16.69 -2.79 -5.26
N CYS A 301 -16.12 -3.94 -5.68
CA CYS A 301 -14.67 -4.20 -5.61
C CYS A 301 -13.92 -3.39 -6.68
N SER A 302 -13.93 -2.06 -6.56
CA SER A 302 -13.50 -1.14 -7.61
C SER A 302 -11.99 -1.13 -7.88
N SER A 303 -11.14 -1.59 -6.94
CA SER A 303 -9.69 -1.73 -7.14
C SER A 303 -9.26 -3.06 -7.73
N LEU A 304 -10.18 -4.04 -7.87
CA LEU A 304 -9.85 -5.33 -8.44
C LEU A 304 -9.68 -5.18 -9.97
N LYS A 305 -8.48 -5.49 -10.47
CA LYS A 305 -8.14 -5.35 -11.91
C LYS A 305 -8.26 -6.65 -12.69
N SER A 306 -8.00 -7.76 -12.04
CA SER A 306 -8.13 -9.08 -12.64
C SER A 306 -8.94 -9.99 -11.73
N LEU A 307 -9.82 -10.79 -12.30
CA LEU A 307 -10.54 -11.81 -11.57
C LEU A 307 -10.53 -13.12 -12.36
N ASP A 308 -10.11 -14.19 -11.68
CA ASP A 308 -10.08 -15.54 -12.25
C ASP A 308 -11.16 -16.39 -11.59
N LEU A 309 -12.18 -16.72 -12.39
CA LEU A 309 -13.29 -17.60 -12.04
C LEU A 309 -13.26 -18.88 -12.90
N SER A 310 -12.11 -19.27 -13.42
CA SER A 310 -11.95 -20.48 -14.24
C SER A 310 -12.40 -21.77 -13.54
N SER A 311 -12.27 -21.82 -12.21
CA SER A 311 -12.70 -22.95 -11.39
C SER A 311 -14.19 -22.93 -11.00
N PHE A 312 -14.90 -21.84 -11.28
CA PHE A 312 -16.29 -21.69 -10.84
C PHE A 312 -17.23 -22.55 -11.66
N ASP A 313 -17.87 -23.51 -10.98
CA ASP A 313 -19.02 -24.26 -11.43
C ASP A 313 -20.31 -23.55 -11.00
N THR A 314 -21.09 -23.06 -11.98
CA THR A 314 -22.38 -22.39 -11.72
C THR A 314 -23.59 -23.29 -11.98
N SER A 315 -23.40 -24.60 -12.17
CA SER A 315 -24.46 -25.54 -12.57
C SER A 315 -25.64 -25.64 -11.60
N LYS A 316 -25.45 -25.34 -10.31
CA LYS A 316 -26.50 -25.30 -9.28
C LYS A 316 -26.91 -23.89 -8.85
N VAL A 317 -26.24 -22.87 -9.36
CA VAL A 317 -26.54 -21.47 -9.02
C VAL A 317 -27.87 -21.10 -9.65
N THR A 318 -28.74 -20.45 -8.86
CA THR A 318 -30.05 -19.96 -9.34
C THR A 318 -30.07 -18.44 -9.52
N THR A 319 -29.12 -17.72 -8.91
CA THR A 319 -28.95 -16.28 -9.11
C THR A 319 -27.50 -15.83 -8.86
N MET A 320 -27.05 -14.91 -9.70
CA MET A 320 -25.77 -14.19 -9.61
C MET A 320 -25.94 -12.68 -9.83
N GLN A 321 -27.13 -12.17 -9.48
CA GLN A 321 -27.47 -10.76 -9.63
C GLN A 321 -26.37 -9.85 -9.06
N ASN A 322 -26.00 -8.83 -9.81
CA ASN A 322 -25.05 -7.76 -9.46
C ASN A 322 -23.64 -8.25 -9.10
N ILE A 323 -23.25 -9.46 -9.52
CA ILE A 323 -21.96 -10.07 -9.15
C ILE A 323 -20.77 -9.17 -9.50
N PHE A 324 -20.84 -8.42 -10.61
CA PHE A 324 -19.77 -7.52 -11.09
C PHE A 324 -20.12 -6.03 -10.94
N SER A 325 -21.26 -5.70 -10.35
CA SER A 325 -21.74 -4.32 -10.19
C SER A 325 -20.68 -3.43 -9.56
N GLY A 326 -20.29 -2.34 -10.21
CA GLY A 326 -19.31 -1.38 -9.67
C GLY A 326 -17.86 -1.91 -9.59
N THR A 327 -17.52 -3.00 -10.29
CA THR A 327 -16.13 -3.42 -10.52
C THR A 327 -15.47 -2.60 -11.63
N THR A 328 -14.13 -2.61 -11.73
CA THR A 328 -13.38 -1.97 -12.84
C THR A 328 -12.36 -2.92 -13.47
N LEU A 329 -12.79 -4.18 -13.67
CA LEU A 329 -11.95 -5.26 -14.17
C LEU A 329 -11.35 -4.90 -15.54
N SER A 330 -10.06 -5.14 -15.69
CA SER A 330 -9.31 -5.07 -16.96
C SER A 330 -9.07 -6.45 -17.57
N SER A 331 -9.21 -7.50 -16.75
CA SER A 331 -9.11 -8.89 -17.15
C SER A 331 -10.11 -9.76 -16.39
N LEU A 332 -10.82 -10.64 -17.09
CA LEU A 332 -11.75 -11.60 -16.52
C LEU A 332 -11.49 -12.99 -17.14
N THR A 333 -11.15 -13.98 -16.31
CA THR A 333 -10.97 -15.36 -16.74
C THR A 333 -12.16 -16.19 -16.32
N LEU A 334 -12.78 -16.89 -17.26
CA LEU A 334 -13.94 -17.73 -17.03
C LEU A 334 -13.70 -19.16 -17.54
N GLY A 335 -14.29 -20.14 -16.85
CA GLY A 335 -14.19 -21.57 -17.16
C GLY A 335 -15.32 -22.09 -18.04
N ASP A 336 -15.30 -23.38 -18.36
CA ASP A 336 -16.33 -24.11 -19.11
C ASP A 336 -17.62 -24.34 -18.32
N LYS A 337 -17.50 -24.49 -17.00
CA LYS A 337 -18.63 -24.66 -16.07
C LYS A 337 -19.25 -23.35 -15.60
N PHE A 338 -18.66 -22.21 -15.96
CA PHE A 338 -19.25 -20.91 -15.69
C PHE A 338 -20.29 -20.57 -16.77
N LYS A 339 -21.53 -20.42 -16.35
CA LYS A 339 -22.65 -20.00 -17.18
C LYS A 339 -23.39 -18.87 -16.50
N ASN A 340 -23.60 -17.79 -17.24
CA ASN A 340 -24.44 -16.69 -16.77
C ASN A 340 -25.91 -17.11 -16.74
N LEU A 341 -26.68 -16.58 -15.79
CA LEU A 341 -28.08 -16.96 -15.53
C LEU A 341 -29.10 -15.88 -15.94
N GLY A 342 -28.64 -14.74 -16.43
CA GLY A 342 -29.49 -13.63 -16.87
C GLY A 342 -28.72 -12.34 -17.08
N ASN A 343 -29.43 -11.27 -17.45
CA ASN A 343 -28.81 -10.01 -17.86
C ASN A 343 -28.48 -9.09 -16.67
N ASP A 344 -28.51 -9.63 -15.45
CA ASP A 344 -28.41 -8.91 -14.18
C ASP A 344 -27.04 -9.07 -13.51
N ALA A 345 -26.03 -9.60 -14.19
CA ALA A 345 -24.67 -9.70 -13.65
C ALA A 345 -23.96 -8.34 -13.46
N GLU A 346 -24.44 -7.30 -14.16
CA GLU A 346 -23.93 -5.91 -14.13
C GLU A 346 -22.41 -5.79 -14.40
N LEU A 347 -21.90 -6.51 -15.42
CA LEU A 347 -20.51 -6.37 -15.86
C LEU A 347 -20.28 -4.98 -16.48
N SER A 348 -19.22 -4.29 -16.05
CA SER A 348 -18.83 -3.00 -16.62
C SER A 348 -18.07 -3.16 -17.94
N ALA A 349 -17.90 -2.06 -18.67
CA ALA A 349 -16.86 -1.98 -19.70
C ALA A 349 -15.49 -2.33 -19.07
N PRO A 350 -14.61 -3.03 -19.81
CA PRO A 350 -13.30 -3.40 -19.29
C PRO A 350 -12.41 -2.16 -19.12
N GLY A 351 -11.59 -2.17 -18.07
CA GLY A 351 -10.51 -1.19 -17.87
C GLY A 351 -9.29 -1.48 -18.76
N LYS A 352 -8.36 -0.51 -18.82
CA LYS A 352 -7.12 -0.64 -19.57
C LYS A 352 -6.27 -1.77 -19.01
N LEU A 353 -5.74 -2.65 -19.88
CA LEU A 353 -4.75 -3.65 -19.47
C LEU A 353 -3.38 -3.00 -19.34
N ASN A 354 -3.01 -2.15 -20.31
CA ASN A 354 -1.80 -1.37 -20.32
C ASN A 354 -2.12 0.13 -20.41
N GLU A 355 -1.30 0.96 -19.77
CA GLU A 355 -1.47 2.41 -19.89
C GLU A 355 -1.12 2.85 -21.32
N GLY A 356 -2.04 3.58 -21.96
CA GLY A 356 -1.98 3.97 -23.37
C GLY A 356 -2.93 3.20 -24.28
N ASP A 357 -3.54 2.11 -23.80
CA ASP A 357 -4.56 1.39 -24.55
C ASP A 357 -5.76 2.30 -24.85
N ASN A 358 -6.12 2.42 -26.13
CA ASN A 358 -7.31 3.15 -26.56
C ASN A 358 -8.49 2.18 -26.64
N LEU A 359 -9.38 2.23 -25.64
CA LEU A 359 -10.42 1.21 -25.45
C LEU A 359 -11.68 1.48 -26.27
N THR A 360 -12.27 0.42 -26.83
CA THR A 360 -13.59 0.48 -27.49
C THR A 360 -14.75 0.40 -26.48
N GLY A 361 -14.49 -0.15 -25.28
CA GLY A 361 -15.50 -0.46 -24.27
C GLY A 361 -16.03 -1.89 -24.31
N ASN A 362 -15.54 -2.71 -25.23
CA ASN A 362 -15.92 -4.11 -25.39
C ASN A 362 -14.89 -5.07 -24.79
N TRP A 363 -15.35 -6.28 -24.44
CA TRP A 363 -14.52 -7.41 -24.04
C TRP A 363 -14.14 -8.26 -25.26
N ILE A 364 -12.86 -8.59 -25.39
CA ILE A 364 -12.32 -9.50 -26.41
C ILE A 364 -11.48 -10.58 -25.74
N ARG A 365 -11.41 -11.77 -26.33
CA ARG A 365 -10.54 -12.84 -25.85
C ARG A 365 -9.08 -12.42 -26.00
N GLN A 366 -8.27 -12.65 -24.97
CA GLN A 366 -6.89 -12.16 -24.92
C GLN A 366 -5.99 -12.70 -26.05
N ASP A 367 -6.33 -13.87 -26.61
CA ASP A 367 -5.63 -14.45 -27.75
C ASP A 367 -6.00 -13.81 -29.10
N GLY A 368 -6.87 -12.80 -29.11
CA GLY A 368 -7.35 -12.11 -30.30
C GLY A 368 -8.35 -12.91 -31.15
N ASN A 369 -8.68 -14.14 -30.75
CA ASN A 369 -9.52 -15.06 -31.54
C ASN A 369 -11.01 -14.92 -31.19
N SER A 370 -11.51 -13.69 -31.07
CA SER A 370 -12.93 -13.42 -30.93
C SER A 370 -13.27 -12.02 -31.44
N ASN A 371 -14.56 -11.76 -31.69
CA ASN A 371 -15.04 -10.39 -31.83
C ASN A 371 -15.00 -9.66 -30.47
N GLY A 372 -15.10 -8.34 -30.49
CA GLY A 372 -15.43 -7.54 -29.31
C GLY A 372 -16.92 -7.66 -28.97
N TYR A 373 -17.22 -7.80 -27.67
CA TYR A 373 -18.58 -7.88 -27.14
C TYR A 373 -18.83 -6.77 -26.14
N SER A 374 -19.97 -6.08 -26.23
CA SER A 374 -20.41 -5.19 -25.15
C SER A 374 -20.53 -5.98 -23.84
N PRO A 375 -20.43 -5.35 -22.65
CA PRO A 375 -20.50 -6.09 -21.38
C PRO A 375 -21.75 -6.96 -21.24
N ASN A 376 -22.90 -6.50 -21.72
CA ASN A 376 -24.14 -7.26 -21.71
C ASN A 376 -24.10 -8.43 -22.71
N ASP A 377 -23.68 -8.19 -23.95
CA ASP A 377 -23.58 -9.26 -24.96
C ASP A 377 -22.57 -10.34 -24.55
N PHE A 378 -21.46 -9.93 -23.93
CA PHE A 378 -20.46 -10.82 -23.40
C PHE A 378 -21.08 -11.79 -22.40
N MET A 379 -21.76 -11.26 -21.38
CA MET A 379 -22.41 -12.07 -20.34
C MET A 379 -23.57 -12.91 -20.89
N ASP A 380 -24.32 -12.41 -21.87
CA ASP A 380 -25.45 -13.14 -22.47
C ASP A 380 -25.00 -14.33 -23.34
N LYS A 381 -23.83 -14.21 -23.99
CA LYS A 381 -23.24 -15.23 -24.87
C LYS A 381 -22.30 -16.19 -24.14
N TYR A 382 -21.77 -15.81 -22.98
CA TYR A 382 -20.85 -16.66 -22.23
C TYR A 382 -21.57 -17.90 -21.67
N GLY A 383 -21.03 -19.09 -21.97
CA GLY A 383 -21.67 -20.37 -21.67
C GLY A 383 -22.65 -20.86 -22.74
N LYS A 384 -22.83 -20.11 -23.85
CA LYS A 384 -23.59 -20.50 -25.05
C LYS A 384 -22.71 -20.56 -26.29
N GLU A 385 -22.03 -19.45 -26.60
CA GLU A 385 -21.23 -19.27 -27.81
C GLU A 385 -19.75 -19.03 -27.51
N LEU A 386 -19.45 -18.33 -26.40
CA LEU A 386 -18.09 -17.97 -26.04
C LEU A 386 -17.36 -19.14 -25.37
N LYS A 387 -16.04 -19.21 -25.60
CA LYS A 387 -15.18 -20.28 -25.11
C LYS A 387 -14.51 -19.90 -23.78
N PRO A 388 -14.11 -20.88 -22.96
CA PRO A 388 -13.26 -20.65 -21.79
C PRO A 388 -11.98 -19.89 -22.12
N GLY A 389 -11.55 -19.05 -21.19
CA GLY A 389 -10.31 -18.30 -21.28
C GLY A 389 -10.38 -16.93 -20.63
N THR A 390 -9.32 -16.16 -20.87
CA THR A 390 -9.17 -14.79 -20.37
C THR A 390 -9.67 -13.80 -21.40
N TYR A 391 -10.50 -12.88 -20.95
CA TYR A 391 -11.03 -11.75 -21.72
C TYR A 391 -10.49 -10.45 -21.15
N VAL A 392 -10.15 -9.53 -22.04
CA VAL A 392 -9.56 -8.21 -21.74
C VAL A 392 -10.26 -7.14 -22.55
N ALA A 393 -9.87 -5.88 -22.38
CA ALA A 393 -10.41 -4.80 -23.20
C ALA A 393 -10.02 -4.93 -24.67
N GLU A 394 -10.99 -4.76 -25.56
CA GLU A 394 -10.74 -4.53 -26.98
C GLU A 394 -10.13 -3.13 -27.16
N THR A 395 -9.01 -3.08 -27.89
CA THR A 395 -8.29 -1.86 -28.18
C THR A 395 -8.37 -1.50 -29.65
N GLU A 396 -8.50 -0.21 -29.94
CA GLU A 396 -8.33 0.35 -31.27
C GLU A 396 -6.98 1.10 -31.37
N VAL A 397 -6.54 1.42 -32.58
CA VAL A 397 -5.31 2.20 -32.77
C VAL A 397 -5.50 3.59 -32.15
N LEU A 398 -4.62 3.97 -31.23
CA LEU A 398 -4.57 5.32 -30.67
C LEU A 398 -4.19 6.32 -31.78
N LYS A 399 -4.84 7.49 -31.84
CA LYS A 399 -4.58 8.50 -32.87
C LYS A 399 -4.40 9.90 -32.31
N TRP A 400 -3.60 10.69 -33.01
CA TRP A 400 -3.48 12.13 -32.85
C TRP A 400 -3.78 12.81 -34.19
N GLY A 401 -5.04 13.24 -34.36
CA GLY A 401 -5.55 13.58 -35.69
C GLY A 401 -5.74 12.30 -36.49
N ASP A 402 -5.12 12.19 -37.66
CA ASP A 402 -5.08 10.93 -38.43
C ASP A 402 -3.81 10.09 -38.16
N ALA A 403 -2.81 10.66 -37.49
CA ALA A 403 -1.54 9.99 -37.18
C ALA A 403 -1.74 8.88 -36.15
N ALA A 404 -1.33 7.66 -36.50
CA ALA A 404 -1.34 6.53 -35.58
C ALA A 404 -0.29 6.74 -34.48
N CYS A 405 -0.66 6.45 -33.24
CA CYS A 405 0.19 6.60 -32.07
C CYS A 405 0.29 5.29 -31.29
N SER A 406 1.39 5.10 -30.58
CA SER A 406 1.54 4.02 -29.61
C SER A 406 2.35 4.51 -28.41
N PHE A 407 1.98 4.06 -27.22
CA PHE A 407 2.62 4.47 -25.97
C PHE A 407 3.11 3.26 -25.19
N ASN A 408 4.35 3.32 -24.73
CA ASN A 408 4.91 2.33 -23.82
C ASN A 408 5.05 2.97 -22.44
N ALA A 409 4.24 2.51 -21.48
CA ALA A 409 4.18 3.08 -20.14
C ALA A 409 5.44 2.83 -19.30
N ASP A 410 6.13 1.70 -19.52
CA ASP A 410 7.34 1.35 -18.78
C ASP A 410 8.50 2.28 -19.15
N SER A 411 8.70 2.50 -20.45
CA SER A 411 9.75 3.39 -20.96
C SER A 411 9.32 4.86 -20.95
N GLY A 412 8.01 5.15 -20.98
CA GLY A 412 7.46 6.49 -21.13
C GLY A 412 7.62 7.05 -22.55
N VAL A 413 7.77 6.19 -23.56
CA VAL A 413 7.98 6.57 -24.97
C VAL A 413 6.65 6.60 -25.70
N LEU A 414 6.33 7.74 -26.32
CA LEU A 414 5.23 7.89 -27.27
C LEU A 414 5.77 7.93 -28.69
N MET A 415 5.33 7.00 -29.53
CA MET A 415 5.60 7.01 -30.96
C MET A 415 4.44 7.67 -31.69
N VAL A 416 4.75 8.55 -32.65
CA VAL A 416 3.80 9.23 -33.52
C VAL A 416 4.14 8.89 -34.97
N GLY A 417 3.19 8.24 -35.65
CA GLY A 417 3.24 7.92 -37.07
C GLY A 417 3.11 9.16 -37.95
N PRO A 418 3.35 9.03 -39.27
CA PRO A 418 3.08 10.10 -40.21
C PRO A 418 1.58 10.45 -40.25
N GLY A 419 1.26 11.70 -40.60
CA GLY A 419 -0.13 12.18 -40.67
C GLY A 419 -0.33 13.64 -40.31
N THR A 420 -1.58 14.11 -40.33
CA THR A 420 -2.00 15.45 -39.89
C THR A 420 -2.44 15.40 -38.42
N LEU A 421 -1.76 16.18 -37.58
CA LEU A 421 -2.05 16.27 -36.16
C LEU A 421 -3.26 17.18 -35.88
N SER A 422 -4.05 16.81 -34.89
CA SER A 422 -5.12 17.67 -34.36
C SER A 422 -4.59 18.64 -33.29
N THR A 423 -5.39 19.67 -32.96
CA THR A 423 -5.01 20.72 -31.99
C THR A 423 -4.79 20.17 -30.58
N ALA A 424 -4.18 20.98 -29.70
CA ALA A 424 -3.80 20.56 -28.35
C ALA A 424 -4.92 19.86 -27.55
N SER A 425 -6.18 20.26 -27.71
CA SER A 425 -7.35 19.65 -27.04
C SER A 425 -7.57 18.17 -27.37
N TYR A 426 -6.99 17.66 -28.46
CA TYR A 426 -7.17 16.30 -28.96
C TYR A 426 -5.88 15.48 -28.98
N THR A 427 -4.79 16.01 -28.41
CA THR A 427 -3.55 15.25 -28.18
C THR A 427 -3.85 13.98 -27.35
N PRO A 428 -3.06 12.90 -27.51
CA PRO A 428 -3.26 11.65 -26.77
C PRO A 428 -3.34 11.81 -25.23
N TRP A 429 -2.78 12.90 -24.69
CA TRP A 429 -2.76 13.20 -23.25
C TRP A 429 -3.73 14.31 -22.81
N ASN A 430 -4.52 14.89 -23.73
CA ASN A 430 -5.63 15.81 -23.41
C ASN A 430 -7.01 15.24 -23.76
N GLN A 431 -7.07 14.06 -24.38
CA GLN A 431 -8.32 13.32 -24.58
C GLN A 431 -9.00 12.99 -23.23
N LYS A 432 -10.30 12.69 -23.25
CA LYS A 432 -11.09 12.40 -22.04
C LYS A 432 -11.28 10.89 -21.83
N GLY A 433 -11.46 10.50 -20.57
CA GLY A 433 -11.82 9.13 -20.18
C GLY A 433 -10.68 8.13 -20.33
N ALA A 434 -11.03 6.86 -20.57
CA ALA A 434 -10.08 5.77 -20.72
C ALA A 434 -9.18 5.87 -21.97
N LYS A 435 -9.26 6.95 -22.76
CA LYS A 435 -8.41 7.19 -23.94
C LYS A 435 -7.18 8.05 -23.65
N ALA A 436 -7.15 8.73 -22.50
CA ALA A 436 -6.09 9.67 -22.16
C ALA A 436 -4.83 8.96 -21.64
N ILE A 437 -3.66 9.37 -22.13
CA ILE A 437 -2.35 9.05 -21.53
C ILE A 437 -2.06 10.02 -20.39
N ASP A 438 -1.61 9.54 -19.23
CA ASP A 438 -1.09 10.43 -18.19
C ASP A 438 0.17 11.17 -18.67
N LYS A 439 0.06 12.49 -18.82
CA LYS A 439 1.16 13.41 -19.20
C LYS A 439 2.44 13.22 -18.37
N LYS A 440 2.30 12.81 -17.10
CA LYS A 440 3.43 12.62 -16.19
C LYS A 440 4.27 11.40 -16.55
N LEU A 441 3.76 10.50 -17.39
CA LEU A 441 4.47 9.30 -17.84
C LEU A 441 5.23 9.52 -19.15
N ILE A 442 4.94 10.59 -19.90
CA ILE A 442 5.59 10.87 -21.19
C ILE A 442 6.99 11.45 -20.93
N LYS A 443 8.01 10.67 -21.25
CA LYS A 443 9.43 11.02 -21.09
C LYS A 443 10.12 11.32 -22.42
N LYS A 444 9.65 10.71 -23.50
CA LYS A 444 10.18 10.88 -24.85
C LYS A 444 9.06 10.77 -25.88
N ILE A 445 9.11 11.62 -26.90
CA ILE A 445 8.24 11.53 -28.08
C ILE A 445 9.14 11.20 -29.29
N ILE A 446 8.67 10.32 -30.17
CA ILE A 446 9.37 9.94 -31.40
C ILE A 446 8.42 10.12 -32.59
N PHE A 447 8.75 11.05 -33.49
CA PHE A 447 8.08 11.19 -34.77
C PHE A 447 8.76 10.29 -35.80
N THR A 448 8.02 9.29 -36.28
CA THR A 448 8.55 8.21 -37.13
C THR A 448 8.47 8.51 -38.63
N GLY A 449 7.82 9.61 -39.02
CA GLY A 449 7.70 10.06 -40.40
C GLY A 449 7.09 11.47 -40.48
N GLU A 450 6.88 11.96 -41.69
CA GLU A 450 6.35 13.31 -41.95
C GLU A 450 4.99 13.53 -41.27
N THR A 451 4.92 14.58 -40.45
CA THR A 451 3.70 14.97 -39.73
C THR A 451 3.38 16.43 -39.95
N LYS A 452 2.12 16.76 -40.17
CA LYS A 452 1.68 18.13 -40.37
C LYS A 452 1.09 18.70 -39.08
N ALA A 453 1.65 19.81 -38.61
CA ALA A 453 1.15 20.51 -37.43
C ALA A 453 -0.18 21.23 -37.73
N PRO A 454 -1.11 21.34 -36.76
CA PRO A 454 -2.33 22.11 -36.94
C PRO A 454 -2.04 23.61 -37.01
N LYS A 455 -2.79 24.36 -37.84
CA LYS A 455 -2.65 25.83 -37.98
C LYS A 455 -2.58 26.57 -36.63
N LYS A 456 -3.40 26.15 -35.67
CA LYS A 456 -3.32 26.54 -34.26
C LYS A 456 -2.58 25.46 -33.48
N SER A 457 -1.27 25.61 -33.35
CA SER A 457 -0.38 24.70 -32.62
C SER A 457 -0.10 25.18 -31.18
N ASN A 458 -0.94 26.08 -30.68
CA ASN A 458 -0.79 26.58 -29.33
C ASN A 458 -0.95 25.44 -28.30
N GLY A 459 0.01 25.32 -27.39
CA GLY A 459 0.01 24.30 -26.36
C GLY A 459 0.23 22.87 -26.83
N LEU A 460 0.78 22.65 -28.03
CA LEU A 460 0.89 21.31 -28.64
C LEU A 460 1.58 20.29 -27.73
N PHE A 461 2.65 20.68 -27.03
CA PHE A 461 3.42 19.86 -26.08
C PHE A 461 3.32 20.38 -24.63
N LYS A 462 2.31 21.20 -24.33
CA LYS A 462 2.16 21.89 -23.04
C LYS A 462 2.08 20.94 -21.83
N LYS A 463 2.86 21.25 -20.80
CA LYS A 463 2.93 20.60 -19.47
C LYS A 463 3.39 19.15 -19.50
N LEU A 464 4.18 18.75 -20.50
CA LEU A 464 4.88 17.48 -20.51
C LEU A 464 6.14 17.56 -19.62
N THR A 465 5.92 17.70 -18.31
CA THR A 465 6.96 18.03 -17.31
C THR A 465 8.07 16.98 -17.16
N LYS A 466 7.85 15.75 -17.65
CA LYS A 466 8.85 14.67 -17.67
C LYS A 466 9.51 14.45 -19.03
N LEU A 467 9.09 15.20 -20.06
CA LEU A 467 9.63 15.09 -21.41
C LEU A 467 11.07 15.59 -21.46
N THR A 468 11.98 14.70 -21.83
CA THR A 468 13.43 14.95 -21.91
C THR A 468 13.93 15.09 -23.35
N GLU A 469 13.21 14.50 -24.29
CA GLU A 469 13.61 14.45 -25.70
C GLU A 469 12.40 14.33 -26.64
N ILE A 470 12.47 14.99 -27.79
CA ILE A 470 11.58 14.76 -28.93
C ILE A 470 12.47 14.37 -30.11
N GLU A 471 12.47 13.09 -30.43
CA GLU A 471 13.22 12.54 -31.57
C GLU A 471 12.40 12.69 -32.85
N GLY A 472 13.07 13.07 -33.95
CA GLY A 472 12.41 13.29 -35.23
C GLY A 472 11.52 14.53 -35.27
N LEU A 473 11.70 15.50 -34.35
CA LEU A 473 10.94 16.77 -34.38
C LEU A 473 11.09 17.52 -35.71
N THR A 474 12.18 17.29 -36.44
CA THR A 474 12.40 17.78 -37.81
C THR A 474 11.37 17.25 -38.81
N ASN A 475 10.64 16.17 -38.50
CA ASN A 475 9.56 15.64 -39.34
C ASN A 475 8.23 16.41 -39.17
N LEU A 476 8.15 17.37 -38.25
CA LEU A 476 6.95 18.16 -38.02
C LEU A 476 6.93 19.39 -38.94
N ASP A 477 6.09 19.36 -39.97
CA ASP A 477 5.83 20.50 -40.86
C ASP A 477 4.99 21.56 -40.15
N THR A 478 5.61 22.74 -39.93
CA THR A 478 4.96 23.90 -39.31
C THR A 478 4.64 25.03 -40.31
N SER A 479 4.76 24.81 -41.61
CA SER A 479 4.63 25.85 -42.65
C SER A 479 3.29 26.60 -42.63
N ASP A 480 2.22 25.93 -42.23
CA ASP A 480 0.87 26.50 -42.12
C ASP A 480 0.53 27.07 -40.73
N VAL A 481 1.44 26.99 -39.76
CA VAL A 481 1.18 27.38 -38.37
C VAL A 481 1.15 28.90 -38.23
N THR A 482 0.09 29.41 -37.59
CA THR A 482 -0.07 30.84 -37.26
C THR A 482 0.07 31.13 -35.78
N ASP A 483 -0.06 30.13 -34.91
CA ASP A 483 0.01 30.28 -33.46
C ASP A 483 0.81 29.14 -32.83
N MET A 484 1.95 29.50 -32.22
CA MET A 484 2.84 28.60 -31.46
C MET A 484 2.86 28.96 -29.96
N SER A 485 1.87 29.73 -29.48
CA SER A 485 1.80 30.15 -28.08
C SER A 485 1.77 28.94 -27.15
N GLU A 486 2.54 28.97 -26.08
CA GLU A 486 2.63 27.91 -25.08
C GLU A 486 3.03 26.53 -25.62
N MET A 487 3.55 26.42 -26.85
CA MET A 487 3.77 25.12 -27.52
C MET A 487 4.60 24.15 -26.67
N PHE A 488 5.64 24.64 -25.98
CA PHE A 488 6.48 23.89 -25.04
C PHE A 488 6.33 24.37 -23.59
N TYR A 489 5.25 25.07 -23.25
CA TYR A 489 5.01 25.60 -21.90
C TYR A 489 5.16 24.51 -20.84
N ASP A 490 5.97 24.77 -19.82
CA ASP A 490 6.23 23.90 -18.66
C ASP A 490 6.73 22.50 -19.07
N CYS A 491 7.50 22.41 -20.15
CA CYS A 491 8.32 21.24 -20.46
C CYS A 491 9.62 21.25 -19.64
N TYR A 492 9.46 21.23 -18.32
CA TYR A 492 10.52 21.45 -17.33
C TYR A 492 11.77 20.58 -17.54
N ALA A 493 11.62 19.33 -17.98
CA ALA A 493 12.71 18.36 -18.10
C ALA A 493 13.50 18.44 -19.41
N LEU A 494 13.05 19.21 -20.41
CA LEU A 494 13.77 19.38 -21.68
C LEU A 494 15.09 20.11 -21.45
N THR A 495 16.18 19.58 -22.02
CA THR A 495 17.52 20.20 -21.95
C THR A 495 17.96 20.83 -23.27
N LYS A 496 17.42 20.34 -24.38
CA LYS A 496 17.65 20.80 -25.76
C LYS A 496 16.39 20.55 -26.61
N LEU A 497 16.25 21.29 -27.70
CA LEU A 497 15.23 21.10 -28.73
C LEU A 497 15.88 21.34 -30.09
N ASP A 498 15.58 20.48 -31.06
CA ASP A 498 15.95 20.69 -32.46
C ASP A 498 14.78 21.36 -33.18
N LEU A 499 14.92 22.65 -33.47
CA LEU A 499 13.91 23.47 -34.16
C LEU A 499 14.34 23.80 -35.60
N SER A 500 15.36 23.12 -36.14
CA SER A 500 15.98 23.48 -37.42
C SER A 500 15.01 23.47 -38.61
N ASN A 501 13.97 22.62 -38.61
CA ASN A 501 12.94 22.58 -39.66
C ASN A 501 11.71 23.46 -39.38
N PHE A 502 11.68 24.24 -38.28
CA PHE A 502 10.52 25.08 -37.99
C PHE A 502 10.43 26.23 -38.99
N ASN A 503 9.35 26.25 -39.76
CA ASN A 503 8.98 27.39 -40.59
C ASN A 503 8.03 28.29 -39.79
N THR A 504 8.47 29.52 -39.49
CA THR A 504 7.69 30.50 -38.73
C THR A 504 7.20 31.68 -39.59
N SER A 505 7.34 31.62 -40.91
CA SER A 505 6.99 32.72 -41.82
C SER A 505 5.51 33.14 -41.80
N ASN A 506 4.64 32.28 -41.27
CA ASN A 506 3.21 32.53 -41.07
C ASN A 506 2.80 32.71 -39.61
N VAL A 507 3.74 32.60 -38.66
CA VAL A 507 3.45 32.66 -37.23
C VAL A 507 3.23 34.10 -36.80
N GLU A 508 2.12 34.34 -36.11
CA GLU A 508 1.74 35.64 -35.55
C GLU A 508 1.94 35.70 -34.03
N LEU A 509 1.87 34.54 -33.35
CA LEU A 509 1.88 34.43 -31.89
C LEU A 509 2.88 33.38 -31.41
N ILE A 510 3.80 33.77 -30.51
CA ILE A 510 4.75 32.88 -29.81
C ILE A 510 4.74 33.11 -28.29
N VAL A 511 3.59 33.57 -27.76
CA VAL A 511 3.44 33.92 -26.34
C VAL A 511 3.73 32.70 -25.48
N ASP A 512 4.59 32.84 -24.46
CA ASP A 512 4.92 31.79 -23.51
C ASP A 512 5.44 30.47 -24.14
N MET A 513 5.96 30.50 -25.38
CA MET A 513 6.32 29.30 -26.13
C MET A 513 7.24 28.35 -25.36
N PHE A 514 8.24 28.87 -24.65
CA PHE A 514 9.17 28.09 -23.79
C PHE A 514 9.05 28.45 -22.31
N PHE A 515 7.93 29.05 -21.89
CA PHE A 515 7.72 29.45 -20.51
C PHE A 515 7.90 28.26 -19.55
N TYR A 516 8.63 28.42 -18.44
CA TYR A 516 8.97 27.34 -17.49
C TYR A 516 9.80 26.18 -18.05
N CYS A 517 10.46 26.30 -19.21
CA CYS A 517 11.47 25.33 -19.67
C CYS A 517 12.80 25.47 -18.89
N ARG A 518 12.75 25.26 -17.58
CA ARG A 518 13.84 25.60 -16.64
C ARG A 518 15.16 24.88 -16.92
N ASN A 519 15.13 23.67 -17.48
CA ASN A 519 16.35 22.90 -17.76
C ASN A 519 16.92 23.10 -19.17
N LEU A 520 16.26 23.89 -20.02
CA LEU A 520 16.70 24.14 -21.37
C LEU A 520 18.01 24.92 -21.35
N THR A 521 19.05 24.36 -21.97
CA THR A 521 20.43 24.91 -21.91
C THR A 521 20.81 25.70 -23.15
N THR A 522 20.23 25.32 -24.30
CA THR A 522 20.50 25.91 -25.61
C THR A 522 19.20 25.97 -26.40
N LEU A 523 19.08 27.01 -27.23
CA LEU A 523 18.04 27.16 -28.23
C LEU A 523 18.69 27.73 -29.48
N ASP A 524 18.52 27.04 -30.60
CA ASP A 524 18.86 27.58 -31.91
C ASP A 524 17.57 28.12 -32.55
N LEU A 525 17.57 29.41 -32.86
CA LEU A 525 16.44 30.15 -33.42
C LEU A 525 16.84 30.85 -34.73
N SER A 526 17.96 30.48 -35.35
CA SER A 526 18.48 31.17 -36.54
C SER A 526 17.51 31.15 -37.73
N ASN A 527 16.66 30.11 -37.79
CA ASN A 527 15.69 29.92 -38.88
C ASN A 527 14.34 30.62 -38.64
N PHE A 528 14.15 31.27 -37.49
CA PHE A 528 12.88 31.94 -37.19
C PHE A 528 12.73 33.23 -38.00
N ASN A 529 11.75 33.26 -38.89
CA ASN A 529 11.22 34.48 -39.48
C ASN A 529 10.18 35.08 -38.53
N THR A 530 10.46 36.26 -37.97
CA THR A 530 9.58 36.92 -36.99
C THR A 530 8.80 38.11 -37.56
N GLN A 531 8.86 38.37 -38.88
CA GLN A 531 8.27 39.57 -39.48
C GLN A 531 6.77 39.68 -39.27
N LYS A 532 6.04 38.57 -39.13
CA LYS A 532 4.59 38.56 -38.86
C LYS A 532 4.23 38.46 -37.37
N ILE A 533 5.21 38.26 -36.49
CA ILE A 533 4.95 38.07 -35.06
C ILE A 533 4.50 39.38 -34.44
N THR A 534 3.33 39.34 -33.81
CA THR A 534 2.74 40.49 -33.10
C THR A 534 2.85 40.33 -31.59
N HIS A 535 2.84 39.10 -31.06
CA HIS A 535 2.88 38.83 -29.62
C HIS A 535 3.96 37.80 -29.26
N MET A 536 4.90 38.19 -28.38
CA MET A 536 6.00 37.32 -27.91
C MET A 536 6.25 37.44 -26.40
N GLY A 537 5.26 37.91 -25.64
CA GLY A 537 5.33 37.97 -24.18
C GLY A 537 5.68 36.61 -23.56
N GLY A 538 6.54 36.63 -22.54
CA GLY A 538 6.95 35.45 -21.77
C GLY A 538 7.62 34.31 -22.55
N ALA A 539 8.00 34.51 -23.82
CA ALA A 539 8.52 33.44 -24.68
C ALA A 539 9.67 32.64 -24.06
N PHE A 540 10.55 33.28 -23.28
CA PHE A 540 11.68 32.66 -22.58
C PHE A 540 11.59 32.77 -21.05
N GLN A 541 10.44 33.17 -20.52
CA GLN A 541 10.28 33.38 -19.09
C GLN A 541 10.55 32.07 -18.32
N GLU A 542 11.29 32.17 -17.22
CA GLU A 542 11.71 31.05 -16.37
C GLU A 542 12.61 30.01 -17.07
N CYS A 543 13.23 30.33 -18.21
CA CYS A 543 14.30 29.51 -18.81
C CYS A 543 15.62 29.67 -18.02
N GLN A 544 15.65 29.14 -16.80
CA GLN A 544 16.71 29.39 -15.81
C GLN A 544 18.09 28.81 -16.17
N LYS A 545 18.17 27.75 -16.99
CA LYS A 545 19.45 27.19 -17.45
C LYS A 545 19.88 27.70 -18.83
N LEU A 546 19.08 28.53 -19.49
CA LEU A 546 19.42 29.11 -20.77
C LEU A 546 20.45 30.22 -20.55
N LYS A 547 21.70 29.95 -20.90
CA LYS A 547 22.84 30.86 -20.67
C LYS A 547 23.16 31.76 -21.85
N LYS A 548 22.92 31.29 -23.06
CA LYS A 548 23.18 32.03 -24.29
C LYS A 548 21.90 32.04 -25.10
N LEU A 549 21.54 33.22 -25.60
CA LEU A 549 20.40 33.39 -26.48
C LEU A 549 20.80 34.27 -27.64
N ASP A 550 20.70 33.72 -28.84
CA ASP A 550 20.88 34.46 -30.07
C ASP A 550 19.50 34.71 -30.69
N ILE A 551 19.12 35.98 -30.74
CA ILE A 551 17.90 36.46 -31.40
C ILE A 551 18.26 37.59 -32.37
N SER A 552 19.46 37.56 -32.96
CA SER A 552 19.90 38.59 -33.90
C SER A 552 19.05 38.65 -35.16
N GLY A 553 18.42 37.52 -35.53
CA GLY A 553 17.49 37.45 -36.66
C GLY A 553 16.09 37.99 -36.37
N PHE A 554 15.76 38.34 -35.12
CA PHE A 554 14.42 38.79 -34.78
C PHE A 554 14.18 40.22 -35.25
N ASP A 555 13.20 40.38 -36.14
CA ASP A 555 12.55 41.64 -36.47
C ASP A 555 11.34 41.83 -35.55
N THR A 556 11.35 42.90 -34.76
CA THR A 556 10.27 43.23 -33.81
C THR A 556 9.41 44.41 -34.25
N SER A 557 9.49 44.83 -35.52
CA SER A 557 8.78 46.00 -36.06
C SER A 557 7.25 45.90 -35.95
N ASN A 558 6.70 44.68 -36.01
CA ASN A 558 5.27 44.41 -35.88
C ASN A 558 4.83 43.95 -34.47
N VAL A 559 5.77 43.87 -33.52
CA VAL A 559 5.47 43.39 -32.16
C VAL A 559 4.74 44.46 -31.36
N THR A 560 3.59 44.10 -30.80
CA THR A 560 2.76 44.96 -29.94
C THR A 560 2.88 44.59 -28.46
N THR A 561 3.46 43.44 -28.12
CA THR A 561 3.75 43.06 -26.74
C THR A 561 4.87 42.03 -26.61
N MET A 562 5.77 42.28 -25.66
CA MET A 562 6.86 41.37 -25.25
C MET A 562 7.06 41.41 -23.72
N MET A 563 5.94 41.55 -22.98
CA MET A 563 5.93 41.58 -21.51
C MET A 563 6.56 40.31 -20.93
N SER A 564 7.37 40.48 -19.89
CA SER A 564 8.08 39.44 -19.12
C SER A 564 8.89 38.44 -19.95
N MET A 565 9.19 38.73 -21.21
CA MET A 565 9.87 37.81 -22.15
C MET A 565 11.12 37.15 -21.57
N PHE A 566 11.90 37.89 -20.77
CA PHE A 566 13.16 37.41 -20.19
C PHE A 566 13.11 37.19 -18.68
N LYS A 567 11.93 37.30 -18.06
CA LYS A 567 11.78 37.23 -16.61
C LYS A 567 12.36 35.93 -16.06
N ASN A 568 13.20 36.03 -15.03
CA ASN A 568 13.84 34.89 -14.36
C ASN A 568 14.65 33.97 -15.30
N THR A 569 15.22 34.53 -16.36
CA THR A 569 16.29 33.88 -17.13
C THR A 569 17.64 34.03 -16.42
N SER A 570 18.65 33.26 -16.84
CA SER A 570 20.04 33.39 -16.36
C SER A 570 21.00 33.57 -17.52
N LEU A 571 20.69 34.55 -18.39
CA LEU A 571 21.48 34.84 -19.57
C LEU A 571 22.86 35.39 -19.16
N SER A 572 23.91 34.80 -19.72
CA SER A 572 25.30 35.26 -19.68
C SER A 572 25.72 35.92 -21.00
N SER A 573 24.97 35.66 -22.06
CA SER A 573 25.19 36.18 -23.41
C SER A 573 23.84 36.39 -24.09
N LEU A 574 23.64 37.58 -24.66
CA LEU A 574 22.46 37.92 -25.47
C LEU A 574 22.94 38.56 -26.77
N THR A 575 22.64 37.94 -27.91
CA THR A 575 22.95 38.50 -29.23
C THR A 575 21.69 39.13 -29.82
N LEU A 576 21.78 40.40 -30.19
CA LEU A 576 20.69 41.19 -30.75
C LEU A 576 21.09 41.74 -32.13
N GLY A 577 20.10 41.93 -33.00
CA GLY A 577 20.27 42.43 -34.38
C GLY A 577 19.75 43.85 -34.57
N ASP A 578 19.96 44.42 -35.75
CA ASP A 578 19.58 45.80 -36.04
C ASP A 578 18.06 46.02 -36.11
N ASN A 579 17.29 44.97 -36.46
CA ASN A 579 15.83 45.02 -36.54
C ASN A 579 15.13 44.70 -35.20
N PHE A 580 15.90 44.38 -34.16
CA PHE A 580 15.36 44.14 -32.83
C PHE A 580 15.18 45.45 -32.08
N LYS A 581 14.03 45.63 -31.44
CA LYS A 581 13.73 46.76 -30.55
C LYS A 581 12.93 46.28 -29.35
N PHE A 582 13.28 46.77 -28.17
CA PHE A 582 12.48 46.57 -26.98
C PHE A 582 11.17 47.40 -27.09
N PHE A 583 10.01 46.74 -27.12
CA PHE A 583 8.68 47.36 -27.19
C PHE A 583 7.91 47.35 -25.85
N GLY A 584 7.69 48.52 -25.24
CA GLY A 584 7.07 48.67 -23.92
C GLY A 584 8.09 48.89 -22.80
N SER A 585 7.75 48.56 -21.54
CA SER A 585 8.65 48.74 -20.38
C SER A 585 8.78 47.50 -19.48
N ASP A 586 8.01 46.44 -19.73
CA ASP A 586 7.87 45.30 -18.81
C ASP A 586 8.55 44.00 -19.28
N PHE A 587 9.65 44.07 -20.03
CA PHE A 587 10.37 42.88 -20.56
C PHE A 587 10.98 41.99 -19.48
N LYS A 588 11.28 42.58 -18.32
CA LYS A 588 11.94 41.95 -17.17
C LYS A 588 13.26 41.26 -17.51
N LEU A 589 14.10 41.88 -18.35
CA LEU A 589 15.48 41.42 -18.56
C LEU A 589 16.24 41.46 -17.21
N PRO A 590 16.84 40.36 -16.74
CA PRO A 590 17.64 40.38 -15.52
C PRO A 590 19.02 41.01 -15.76
N LYS A 591 19.78 41.21 -14.68
CA LYS A 591 21.22 41.49 -14.80
C LYS A 591 21.91 40.29 -15.46
N PRO A 592 22.96 40.51 -16.28
CA PRO A 592 23.67 39.40 -16.91
C PRO A 592 24.37 38.55 -15.85
N THR A 593 24.45 37.25 -16.11
CA THR A 593 25.18 36.28 -15.28
C THR A 593 26.58 36.04 -15.85
N ALA A 594 27.44 35.40 -15.06
CA ALA A 594 28.84 35.21 -15.43
C ALA A 594 28.99 34.30 -16.65
N LEU A 595 29.79 34.75 -17.63
CA LEU A 595 30.15 33.94 -18.79
C LEU A 595 31.11 32.81 -18.39
N THR A 596 32.08 33.11 -17.52
CA THR A 596 33.00 32.16 -16.92
C THR A 596 32.75 32.03 -15.41
N PRO A 597 32.68 30.79 -14.86
CA PRO A 597 32.48 30.61 -13.42
C PRO A 597 33.57 31.32 -12.60
N GLY A 598 33.15 32.18 -11.67
CA GLY A 598 34.06 32.94 -10.79
C GLY A 598 34.37 34.36 -11.25
N ASP A 599 33.80 34.85 -12.35
CA ASP A 599 33.89 36.26 -12.72
C ASP A 599 33.25 37.15 -11.65
N ASP A 600 33.93 38.24 -11.28
CA ASP A 600 33.35 39.29 -10.43
C ASP A 600 32.60 40.27 -11.32
N LEU A 601 31.27 40.29 -11.22
CA LEU A 601 30.40 41.03 -12.13
C LEU A 601 30.03 42.40 -11.55
N THR A 602 29.92 43.40 -12.43
CA THR A 602 29.34 44.70 -12.06
C THR A 602 27.80 44.67 -12.06
N GLY A 603 27.22 43.71 -12.78
CA GLY A 603 25.78 43.61 -13.01
C GLY A 603 25.29 44.42 -14.22
N SER A 604 26.22 44.91 -15.06
CA SER A 604 25.95 45.65 -16.29
C SER A 604 26.21 44.81 -17.54
N TRP A 605 25.51 45.12 -18.63
CA TRP A 605 25.72 44.57 -19.97
C TRP A 605 26.75 45.39 -20.74
N ILE A 606 27.67 44.72 -21.43
CA ILE A 606 28.68 45.34 -22.32
C ILE A 606 28.78 44.53 -23.62
N ARG A 607 29.09 45.18 -24.75
CA ARG A 607 29.36 44.46 -26.00
C ARG A 607 30.64 43.62 -25.87
N GLN A 608 30.57 42.38 -26.34
CA GLN A 608 31.67 41.43 -26.25
C GLN A 608 32.89 41.87 -27.09
N ASP A 609 32.69 42.67 -28.13
CA ASP A 609 33.76 43.23 -28.97
C ASP A 609 34.45 44.47 -28.35
N GLY A 610 34.01 44.91 -27.16
CA GLY A 610 34.55 46.09 -26.47
C GLY A 610 34.08 47.43 -27.02
N ASN A 611 33.19 47.44 -28.02
CA ASN A 611 32.76 48.67 -28.71
C ASN A 611 31.53 49.33 -28.05
N SER A 612 31.32 49.13 -26.75
CA SER A 612 30.35 49.90 -25.96
C SER A 612 30.88 50.14 -24.55
N LYS A 613 30.36 51.18 -23.90
CA LYS A 613 30.43 51.24 -22.43
C LYS A 613 29.50 50.19 -21.80
N ALA A 614 29.62 50.00 -20.50
CA ALA A 614 28.71 49.16 -19.74
C ALA A 614 27.42 49.88 -19.36
N TYR A 615 26.30 49.17 -19.42
CA TYR A 615 24.97 49.68 -19.11
C TYR A 615 24.26 48.79 -18.11
N ASN A 616 23.62 49.38 -17.10
CA ASN A 616 22.68 48.61 -16.28
C ASN A 616 21.50 48.12 -17.17
N THR A 617 20.76 47.12 -16.72
CA THR A 617 19.71 46.50 -17.54
C THR A 617 18.64 47.49 -18.04
N ASN A 618 18.21 48.46 -17.22
CA ASN A 618 17.18 49.41 -17.63
C ASN A 618 17.68 50.30 -18.77
N ASP A 619 18.84 50.92 -18.59
CA ASP A 619 19.47 51.77 -19.61
C ASP A 619 19.78 50.98 -20.88
N PHE A 620 20.24 49.73 -20.74
CA PHE A 620 20.52 48.84 -21.87
C PHE A 620 19.26 48.64 -22.73
N THR A 621 18.13 48.29 -22.10
CA THR A 621 16.86 48.06 -22.82
C THR A 621 16.26 49.34 -23.41
N GLU A 622 16.38 50.48 -22.73
CA GLU A 622 15.83 51.75 -23.19
C GLU A 622 16.63 52.36 -24.36
N LYS A 623 17.94 52.16 -24.36
CA LYS A 623 18.86 52.81 -25.33
C LYS A 623 19.32 51.90 -26.46
N TYR A 624 18.98 50.60 -26.45
CA TYR A 624 19.34 49.71 -27.55
C TYR A 624 18.83 50.24 -28.90
N GLY A 625 19.69 50.21 -29.92
CA GLY A 625 19.45 50.83 -31.22
C GLY A 625 19.89 52.31 -31.30
N THR A 626 20.44 52.87 -30.22
CA THR A 626 20.98 54.24 -30.18
C THR A 626 22.44 54.25 -29.72
N GLY A 627 23.23 55.21 -30.22
CA GLY A 627 24.63 55.37 -29.81
C GLY A 627 25.52 54.15 -30.11
N ASP A 628 26.18 53.64 -29.07
CA ASP A 628 27.09 52.48 -29.09
C ASP A 628 26.39 51.12 -28.84
N LEU A 629 25.09 51.12 -28.50
CA LEU A 629 24.27 49.92 -28.35
C LEU A 629 23.64 49.50 -29.69
N LYS A 630 24.41 48.85 -30.55
CA LYS A 630 23.99 48.35 -31.89
C LYS A 630 23.91 46.83 -31.93
N SER A 631 23.65 46.25 -33.11
CA SER A 631 23.75 44.79 -33.28
C SER A 631 25.07 44.22 -32.77
N GLY A 632 24.97 43.03 -32.17
CA GLY A 632 26.11 42.33 -31.60
C GLY A 632 25.76 41.50 -30.38
N THR A 633 26.78 40.87 -29.82
CA THR A 633 26.69 40.04 -28.63
C THR A 633 27.02 40.84 -27.38
N TYR A 634 26.13 40.78 -26.39
CA TYR A 634 26.25 41.43 -25.10
C TYR A 634 26.49 40.41 -24.00
N VAL A 635 27.44 40.69 -23.12
CA VAL A 635 27.85 39.83 -22.00
C VAL A 635 27.92 40.64 -20.71
N ALA A 636 28.13 39.97 -19.58
CA ALA A 636 28.35 40.65 -18.30
C ALA A 636 29.70 41.39 -18.30
N GLU A 637 29.68 42.64 -17.86
CA GLU A 637 30.92 43.35 -17.53
C GLU A 637 31.57 42.74 -16.28
N THR A 638 32.87 42.51 -16.34
CA THR A 638 33.68 41.95 -15.25
C THR A 638 34.59 43.01 -14.66
N LYS A 639 34.82 42.95 -13.34
CA LYS A 639 35.86 43.77 -12.69
C LYS A 639 37.22 43.15 -12.96
N ALA A 640 38.21 43.98 -13.30
CA ALA A 640 39.60 43.54 -13.35
C ALA A 640 39.98 42.98 -11.97
N ARG A 641 40.50 41.75 -11.92
CA ARG A 641 41.12 41.21 -10.70
C ARG A 641 42.45 41.93 -10.53
N ASN A 642 42.56 42.77 -9.49
CA ASN A 642 43.81 43.43 -9.10
C ASN A 642 44.85 42.42 -8.63
#